data_AF-A0A7C8JBI7-F1
#
_entry.id   AF-A0A7C8JBI7-F1
#
_cell.length_a   1.000
_cell.length_b   1.000
_cell.length_c   1.000
_cell.angle_alpha   90.00
_cell.angle_beta   90.00
_cell.angle_gamma   90.00
#
_symmetry.space_group_name_H-M   'P 1'
#
loop_
_entity.id
_entity.type
_entity.pdbx_description
1 polymer ?
#
loop_
_entity_poly.entity_id
_entity_poly.type
_entity_poly.pdbx_seq_one_letter_code
_entity_poly.pdbx_strand_id
1 'polypeptide(L)'
;MGYSKKFVAALLLAPAALAQAPLYGQCGGQGWTGPTTCVSGSTCVYSNDWYSQCLPGAAVTTTAATRTTTASSAATTTSSSSNSNCQAAAHGFASLNGGTTGGNGGTVVVVNNWADLKKYATSSGKYVIKVSGKIVASPTGEEIKVANDKTIVGIGSTGEIYGGGFGLMNVKNIIIRNLKIGNTYDGDWEGKTHDWDGIQSDTSSNIWVDHCIFERGADGLIDLRLDSNYITISHVTFRNHNKVLGIGWTDNVITQATIHHCYFQNVGQRNPSADNLKYAHMYNNYLNNATSYGHYSRGKTNMRVENCYFEKVRNPLQRDDTAVLVASGNTYVSCTGSTAANSGTAFNPSSFYSYTLDSTANVPNIVKSEAQPKASICPKFLTTMYIYVYNDEEAYEVLYLLYRAYIIFRIPFASIYEFKKHTPPQDLASQLLTEKQASKRTESEMVQPEKPETAVPLTPAAALRFTISPAIRSDLPDVINLFTLYAESLHIDLSFQSFTEELAGLPGKYAQPTGEILVARRAPKSTELNGDRETHSSSQSGDAIKDIPAEALGCVAVRPIIIAPPFDAGFDANTKKCEMKRLYTLPSTRGRGVGKELINEVLRVAVELGYDEMYLDTLASMGAALAAYEKVGFTRTKAYYHNPNEDVVFLVKKLKVEE
;
A
#
# COMPACT_ATOMS: atom_id res chain seq x y z
N MET A 1 -38.80 -79.55 -2.41
CA MET A 1 -39.47 -78.26 -2.67
C MET A 1 -38.91 -77.21 -1.71
N GLY A 2 -38.41 -76.08 -2.23
CA GLY A 2 -38.43 -74.79 -1.51
C GLY A 2 -37.29 -74.43 -0.56
N TYR A 3 -36.27 -73.75 -1.11
CA TYR A 3 -35.42 -72.67 -0.57
C TYR A 3 -35.17 -72.47 0.95
N SER A 4 -33.86 -72.46 1.26
CA SER A 4 -33.18 -71.84 2.41
C SER A 4 -33.50 -70.35 2.58
N LYS A 5 -33.74 -69.90 3.82
CA LYS A 5 -33.66 -68.47 4.19
C LYS A 5 -32.95 -68.29 5.53
N LYS A 6 -31.82 -67.57 5.46
CA LYS A 6 -31.05 -67.00 6.57
C LYS A 6 -31.85 -65.87 7.23
N PHE A 7 -31.83 -65.79 8.56
CA PHE A 7 -32.31 -64.63 9.32
C PHE A 7 -31.31 -63.47 9.18
N VAL A 8 -31.79 -62.32 8.70
CA VAL A 8 -31.08 -61.03 8.71
C VAL A 8 -31.84 -60.12 9.68
N ALA A 9 -31.15 -59.62 10.69
CA ALA A 9 -31.65 -58.57 11.59
C ALA A 9 -31.65 -57.24 10.85
N ALA A 10 -32.82 -56.61 10.71
CA ALA A 10 -32.98 -55.27 10.15
C ALA A 10 -32.80 -54.22 11.26
N LEU A 11 -31.73 -53.44 11.14
CA LEU A 11 -31.47 -52.26 11.97
C LEU A 11 -32.30 -51.09 11.41
N LEU A 12 -33.15 -50.50 12.25
CA LEU A 12 -33.89 -49.27 11.94
C LEU A 12 -32.93 -48.08 11.86
N LEU A 13 -32.71 -47.54 10.66
CA LEU A 13 -32.03 -46.26 10.43
C LEU A 13 -33.05 -45.13 10.57
N ALA A 14 -32.93 -44.34 11.65
CA ALA A 14 -33.58 -43.04 11.75
C ALA A 14 -32.91 -42.06 10.78
N PRO A 15 -33.66 -41.19 10.07
CA PRO A 15 -33.05 -40.14 9.26
C PRO A 15 -32.36 -39.13 10.17
N ALA A 16 -31.05 -38.98 10.04
CA ALA A 16 -30.31 -37.90 10.69
C ALA A 16 -30.77 -36.56 10.10
N ALA A 17 -31.39 -35.72 10.93
CA ALA A 17 -31.57 -34.32 10.58
C ALA A 17 -30.19 -33.68 10.41
N LEU A 18 -29.82 -33.28 9.19
CA LEU A 18 -28.60 -32.51 8.97
C LEU A 18 -28.80 -31.13 9.61
N ALA A 19 -28.11 -30.88 10.73
CA ALA A 19 -28.09 -29.59 11.40
C ALA A 19 -27.65 -28.49 10.42
N GLN A 20 -28.15 -27.27 10.53
CA GLN A 20 -27.69 -26.15 9.70
C GLN A 20 -26.20 -25.85 9.98
N ALA A 21 -25.45 -25.42 8.96
CA ALA A 21 -24.08 -24.97 9.14
C ALA A 21 -24.09 -23.67 9.98
N PRO A 22 -23.32 -23.60 11.09
CA PRO A 22 -23.23 -22.40 11.90
C PRO A 22 -22.64 -21.25 11.09
N LEU A 23 -22.76 -20.02 11.61
CA LEU A 23 -22.08 -18.88 11.01
C LEU A 23 -20.57 -19.16 10.90
N TYR A 24 -19.99 -18.91 9.73
CA TYR A 24 -18.63 -19.29 9.33
C TYR A 24 -18.36 -20.81 9.21
N GLY A 25 -19.38 -21.65 9.32
CA GLY A 25 -19.29 -23.09 9.04
C GLY A 25 -19.27 -23.39 7.53
N GLN A 26 -18.65 -24.50 7.14
CA GLN A 26 -18.69 -24.99 5.77
C GLN A 26 -20.11 -25.43 5.40
N CYS A 27 -20.60 -24.93 4.26
CA CYS A 27 -21.94 -25.17 3.73
C CYS A 27 -21.95 -25.72 2.30
N GLY A 28 -20.77 -26.07 1.76
CA GLY A 28 -20.65 -26.61 0.41
C GLY A 28 -19.21 -26.88 0.01
N GLY A 29 -19.03 -27.51 -1.16
CA GLY A 29 -17.73 -27.94 -1.69
C GLY A 29 -17.77 -29.36 -2.23
N GLN A 30 -16.99 -29.64 -3.27
CA GLN A 30 -16.82 -30.98 -3.82
C GLN A 30 -16.34 -31.94 -2.73
N GLY A 31 -17.09 -33.03 -2.51
CA GLY A 31 -16.82 -34.03 -1.48
C GLY A 31 -17.37 -33.70 -0.09
N TRP A 32 -17.99 -32.54 0.11
CA TRP A 32 -18.63 -32.18 1.39
C TRP A 32 -19.91 -32.98 1.63
N THR A 33 -19.97 -33.69 2.76
CA THR A 33 -21.14 -34.49 3.19
C THR A 33 -21.88 -33.87 4.38
N GLY A 34 -21.41 -32.71 4.85
CA GLY A 34 -22.02 -31.99 5.97
C GLY A 34 -23.17 -31.06 5.55
N PRO A 35 -23.59 -30.14 6.43
CA PRO A 35 -24.73 -29.27 6.19
C PRO A 35 -24.55 -28.42 4.92
N THR A 36 -25.61 -28.26 4.12
CA THR A 36 -25.59 -27.42 2.91
C THR A 36 -26.40 -26.14 3.04
N THR A 37 -27.05 -25.95 4.20
CA THR A 37 -27.90 -24.79 4.49
C THR A 37 -27.39 -24.10 5.75
N CYS A 38 -27.31 -22.77 5.71
CA CYS A 38 -26.79 -21.96 6.80
C CYS A 38 -27.83 -21.63 7.87
N VAL A 39 -27.38 -21.30 9.08
CA VAL A 39 -28.24 -20.76 10.13
C VAL A 39 -28.91 -19.45 9.69
N SER A 40 -30.11 -19.19 10.21
CA SER A 40 -30.92 -18.00 9.86
C SER A 40 -30.11 -16.70 9.98
N GLY A 41 -30.26 -15.81 9.00
CA GLY A 41 -29.49 -14.56 8.90
C GLY A 41 -28.12 -14.71 8.22
N SER A 42 -27.78 -15.90 7.72
CA SER A 42 -26.57 -16.14 6.94
C SER A 42 -26.85 -16.91 5.65
N THR A 43 -26.01 -16.70 4.63
CA THR A 43 -26.13 -17.29 3.30
C THR A 43 -24.87 -18.08 3.00
N CYS A 44 -25.03 -19.23 2.33
CA CYS A 44 -23.89 -20.02 1.88
C CYS A 44 -23.21 -19.31 0.71
N VAL A 45 -21.98 -18.83 0.93
CA VAL A 45 -21.19 -18.11 -0.08
C VAL A 45 -20.12 -19.05 -0.62
N TYR A 46 -20.09 -19.20 -1.94
CA TYR A 46 -19.07 -19.99 -2.63
C TYR A 46 -17.68 -19.35 -2.44
N SER A 47 -16.70 -20.15 -2.01
CA SER A 47 -15.31 -19.70 -1.88
C SER A 47 -14.42 -20.32 -2.96
N ASN A 48 -14.53 -21.62 -3.19
CA ASN A 48 -13.88 -22.36 -4.28
C ASN A 48 -14.59 -23.73 -4.48
N ASP A 49 -14.10 -24.52 -5.43
CA ASP A 49 -14.72 -25.80 -5.81
C ASP A 49 -14.84 -26.81 -4.66
N TRP A 50 -13.98 -26.74 -3.65
CA TRP A 50 -13.98 -27.66 -2.50
C TRP A 50 -14.56 -27.04 -1.23
N TYR A 51 -14.91 -25.74 -1.24
CA TYR A 51 -15.30 -25.03 -0.02
C TYR A 51 -16.28 -23.87 -0.28
N SER A 52 -17.40 -23.87 0.44
CA SER A 52 -18.36 -22.77 0.55
C SER A 52 -18.68 -22.54 2.01
N GLN A 53 -18.91 -21.30 2.44
CA GLN A 53 -19.02 -20.93 3.86
C GLN A 53 -20.24 -20.06 4.16
N CYS A 54 -20.87 -20.28 5.31
CA CYS A 54 -21.97 -19.44 5.79
C CYS A 54 -21.46 -18.07 6.22
N LEU A 55 -21.90 -17.01 5.54
CA LEU A 55 -21.57 -15.62 5.88
C LEU A 55 -22.85 -14.82 6.15
N PRO A 56 -22.81 -13.76 6.98
CA PRO A 56 -24.01 -12.97 7.30
C PRO A 56 -24.67 -12.41 6.02
N GLY A 57 -25.97 -12.63 5.87
CA GLY A 57 -26.77 -12.10 4.76
C GLY A 57 -27.44 -10.79 5.15
N ALA A 58 -27.36 -9.77 4.29
CA ALA A 58 -28.08 -8.51 4.48
C ALA A 58 -29.58 -8.79 4.59
N ALA A 59 -30.20 -8.38 5.70
CA ALA A 59 -31.63 -8.51 5.89
C ALA A 59 -32.38 -7.70 4.83
N VAL A 60 -33.12 -8.39 3.97
CA VAL A 60 -34.14 -7.79 3.12
C VAL A 60 -35.35 -7.53 4.00
N THR A 61 -35.53 -6.30 4.46
CA THR A 61 -36.82 -5.83 4.99
C THR A 61 -37.66 -5.30 3.84
N THR A 62 -38.62 -6.11 3.40
CA THR A 62 -39.77 -5.70 2.59
C THR A 62 -40.70 -4.84 3.45
N THR A 63 -40.89 -3.56 3.11
CA THR A 63 -42.14 -2.86 3.44
C THR A 63 -42.42 -1.74 2.42
N ALA A 64 -43.71 -1.62 2.09
CA ALA A 64 -44.31 -0.83 1.03
C ALA A 64 -44.24 0.70 1.21
N ALA A 65 -44.44 1.38 0.08
CA ALA A 65 -44.35 2.82 -0.12
C ALA A 65 -45.35 3.66 0.69
N THR A 66 -44.93 4.84 1.15
CA THR A 66 -45.75 6.07 1.19
C THR A 66 -44.84 7.31 1.13
N ARG A 67 -45.19 8.26 0.26
CA ARG A 67 -44.53 9.58 0.08
C ARG A 67 -44.79 10.49 1.28
N THR A 68 -43.77 11.21 1.77
CA THR A 68 -43.87 12.65 2.09
C THR A 68 -42.48 13.30 2.19
N THR A 69 -42.40 14.56 1.77
CA THR A 69 -41.26 15.49 1.74
C THR A 69 -40.89 16.06 3.12
N THR A 70 -39.62 16.10 3.54
CA THR A 70 -38.96 17.27 4.19
C THR A 70 -37.44 17.11 4.41
N ALA A 71 -36.72 18.21 4.16
CA ALA A 71 -35.45 18.71 4.71
C ALA A 71 -34.31 17.76 5.15
N SER A 72 -33.17 17.94 4.46
CA SER A 72 -31.84 17.39 4.78
C SER A 72 -31.26 18.02 6.05
N SER A 73 -30.85 17.19 7.01
CA SER A 73 -29.89 17.52 8.06
C SER A 73 -28.71 16.57 7.93
N ALA A 74 -27.52 17.15 7.75
CA ALA A 74 -26.27 16.44 7.59
C ALA A 74 -25.90 15.67 8.87
N ALA A 75 -25.63 14.37 8.73
CA ALA A 75 -25.01 13.56 9.78
C ALA A 75 -23.83 12.77 9.18
N THR A 76 -22.64 13.21 9.57
CA THR A 76 -21.33 12.60 9.33
C THR A 76 -21.34 11.14 9.75
N THR A 77 -21.08 10.23 8.81
CA THR A 77 -20.85 8.81 9.11
C THR A 77 -19.36 8.51 8.92
N THR A 78 -18.69 8.25 10.03
CA THR A 78 -17.28 7.87 10.13
C THR A 78 -17.09 6.47 9.55
N SER A 79 -16.49 6.37 8.37
CA SER A 79 -16.15 5.12 7.70
C SER A 79 -14.86 4.52 8.27
N SER A 80 -14.97 3.36 8.91
CA SER A 80 -13.84 2.52 9.31
C SER A 80 -13.24 1.82 8.08
N SER A 81 -12.21 2.44 7.49
CA SER A 81 -11.50 1.92 6.31
C SER A 81 -10.30 1.05 6.70
N SER A 82 -10.39 -0.26 6.53
CA SER A 82 -9.22 -1.12 6.35
C SER A 82 -8.82 -1.18 4.87
N ASN A 83 -8.62 -0.02 4.24
CA ASN A 83 -8.04 0.04 2.89
C ASN A 83 -6.53 0.07 3.01
N SER A 84 -5.85 -0.85 2.33
CA SER A 84 -4.43 -0.67 2.07
C SER A 84 -4.28 0.67 1.37
N ASN A 85 -3.45 1.53 1.96
CA ASN A 85 -3.53 2.97 1.80
C ASN A 85 -3.04 3.46 0.43
N CYS A 86 -3.04 2.62 -0.61
CA CYS A 86 -2.67 2.89 -2.01
C CYS A 86 -3.63 2.25 -3.03
N GLN A 87 -4.73 1.65 -2.56
CA GLN A 87 -5.73 1.00 -3.40
C GLN A 87 -7.07 1.72 -3.32
N ALA A 88 -7.81 1.74 -4.42
CA ALA A 88 -9.18 2.22 -4.47
C ALA A 88 -9.95 1.47 -5.56
N ALA A 89 -11.27 1.60 -5.52
CA ALA A 89 -12.16 1.09 -6.56
C ALA A 89 -12.41 2.17 -7.60
N ALA A 90 -12.31 1.81 -8.88
CA ALA A 90 -12.69 2.70 -9.96
C ALA A 90 -14.22 2.94 -9.98
N HIS A 91 -14.61 4.11 -10.46
CA HIS A 91 -15.98 4.56 -10.71
C HIS A 91 -16.16 4.88 -12.20
N GLY A 92 -17.30 5.47 -12.59
CA GLY A 92 -17.58 5.78 -13.98
C GLY A 92 -17.59 4.54 -14.87
N PHE A 93 -17.28 4.71 -16.16
CA PHE A 93 -17.22 3.58 -17.10
C PHE A 93 -16.14 2.54 -16.75
N ALA A 94 -15.06 2.92 -16.05
CA ALA A 94 -14.04 1.96 -15.62
C ALA A 94 -14.54 1.01 -14.52
N SER A 95 -15.63 1.34 -13.82
CA SER A 95 -16.26 0.44 -12.83
C SER A 95 -17.08 -0.69 -13.45
N LEU A 96 -17.39 -0.61 -14.75
CA LEU A 96 -18.23 -1.58 -15.45
C LEU A 96 -17.37 -2.70 -16.05
N ASN A 97 -18.00 -3.61 -16.81
CA ASN A 97 -17.29 -4.68 -17.52
C ASN A 97 -16.43 -5.58 -16.61
N GLY A 98 -16.95 -5.94 -15.44
CA GLY A 98 -16.21 -6.69 -14.42
C GLY A 98 -15.34 -5.83 -13.50
N GLY A 99 -15.27 -4.52 -13.75
CA GLY A 99 -14.60 -3.53 -12.92
C GLY A 99 -13.11 -3.37 -13.21
N THR A 100 -12.53 -2.31 -12.62
CA THR A 100 -11.09 -2.03 -12.69
C THR A 100 -10.51 -2.06 -11.27
N THR A 101 -9.76 -3.11 -10.97
CA THR A 101 -9.10 -3.33 -9.67
C THR A 101 -7.59 -3.19 -9.75
N GLY A 102 -7.03 -3.07 -10.96
CA GLY A 102 -5.60 -3.06 -11.19
C GLY A 102 -4.93 -4.32 -10.63
N GLY A 103 -3.81 -4.11 -9.93
CA GLY A 103 -3.05 -5.17 -9.28
C GLY A 103 -3.56 -5.58 -7.90
N ASN A 104 -4.80 -5.22 -7.53
CA ASN A 104 -5.35 -5.61 -6.23
C ASN A 104 -5.31 -7.14 -6.01
N GLY A 105 -4.93 -7.56 -4.81
CA GLY A 105 -4.65 -8.96 -4.46
C GLY A 105 -3.35 -9.52 -5.04
N GLY A 106 -2.53 -8.67 -5.68
CA GLY A 106 -1.25 -9.03 -6.27
C GLY A 106 -0.04 -8.63 -5.44
N THR A 107 1.15 -8.83 -6.02
CA THR A 107 2.43 -8.50 -5.41
C THR A 107 2.61 -6.99 -5.28
N VAL A 108 2.93 -6.52 -4.08
CA VAL A 108 3.23 -5.11 -3.83
C VAL A 108 4.73 -4.90 -3.92
N VAL A 109 5.17 -3.95 -4.74
CA VAL A 109 6.59 -3.59 -4.91
C VAL A 109 6.77 -2.08 -4.76
N VAL A 110 7.92 -1.65 -4.26
CA VAL A 110 8.33 -0.24 -4.26
C VAL A 110 9.47 -0.08 -5.26
N VAL A 111 9.36 0.91 -6.15
CA VAL A 111 10.35 1.19 -7.19
C VAL A 111 10.82 2.64 -7.09
N ASN A 112 12.10 2.87 -7.37
CA ASN A 112 12.73 4.20 -7.35
C ASN A 112 13.62 4.44 -8.58
N ASN A 113 13.63 3.53 -9.55
CA ASN A 113 14.42 3.61 -10.76
C ASN A 113 13.65 3.01 -11.95
N TRP A 114 14.07 3.36 -13.16
CA TRP A 114 13.38 3.01 -14.40
C TRP A 114 13.40 1.50 -14.69
N ALA A 115 14.52 0.84 -14.40
CA ALA A 115 14.69 -0.58 -14.67
C ALA A 115 13.69 -1.42 -13.85
N ASP A 116 13.54 -1.13 -12.55
CA ASP A 116 12.59 -1.84 -11.70
C ASP A 116 11.14 -1.52 -12.05
N LEU A 117 10.82 -0.25 -12.33
CA LEU A 117 9.48 0.12 -12.80
C LEU A 117 9.11 -0.67 -14.05
N LYS A 118 10.01 -0.71 -15.04
CA LYS A 118 9.82 -1.45 -16.28
C LYS A 118 9.67 -2.95 -16.00
N LYS A 119 10.57 -3.55 -15.22
CA LYS A 119 10.53 -4.97 -14.84
C LYS A 119 9.15 -5.36 -14.30
N TYR A 120 8.65 -4.65 -13.30
CA TYR A 120 7.37 -5.04 -12.66
C TYR A 120 6.15 -4.65 -13.50
N ALA A 121 6.20 -3.54 -14.24
CA ALA A 121 5.09 -3.12 -15.10
C ALA A 121 4.88 -4.07 -16.29
N THR A 122 5.95 -4.68 -16.82
CA THR A 122 5.85 -5.66 -17.93
C THR A 122 5.68 -7.11 -17.45
N SER A 123 5.85 -7.37 -16.15
CA SER A 123 5.71 -8.73 -15.58
C SER A 123 4.29 -9.26 -15.70
N SER A 124 4.15 -10.58 -15.88
CA SER A 124 2.87 -11.27 -15.77
C SER A 124 2.35 -11.27 -14.33
N GLY A 125 1.06 -11.48 -14.15
CA GLY A 125 0.42 -11.48 -12.83
C GLY A 125 0.11 -10.09 -12.29
N LYS A 126 -0.54 -10.06 -11.13
CA LYS A 126 -1.06 -8.82 -10.53
C LYS A 126 0.04 -8.10 -9.75
N TYR A 127 0.23 -6.81 -10.00
CA TYR A 127 1.19 -6.00 -9.24
C TYR A 127 0.64 -4.63 -8.81
N VAL A 128 0.90 -4.28 -7.54
CA VAL A 128 0.81 -2.90 -7.04
C VAL A 128 2.21 -2.32 -6.97
N ILE A 129 2.54 -1.48 -7.95
CA ILE A 129 3.85 -0.86 -8.15
C ILE A 129 3.82 0.54 -7.55
N LYS A 130 4.45 0.70 -6.40
CA LYS A 130 4.53 1.97 -5.67
C LYS A 130 5.77 2.76 -6.09
N VAL A 131 5.59 3.92 -6.71
CA VAL A 131 6.68 4.76 -7.22
C VAL A 131 7.15 5.72 -6.11
N SER A 132 8.38 5.53 -5.66
CA SER A 132 9.02 6.34 -4.63
C SER A 132 9.86 7.45 -5.25
N GLY A 133 9.29 8.65 -5.32
CA GLY A 133 9.97 9.83 -5.83
C GLY A 133 10.06 9.87 -7.36
N LYS A 134 11.01 10.67 -7.87
CA LYS A 134 11.23 10.88 -9.30
C LYS A 134 12.01 9.72 -9.91
N ILE A 135 11.45 9.12 -10.95
CA ILE A 135 12.10 8.14 -11.83
C ILE A 135 12.31 8.80 -13.19
N VAL A 136 13.55 8.81 -13.66
CA VAL A 136 13.91 9.34 -14.99
C VAL A 136 13.91 8.19 -15.98
N ALA A 137 13.17 8.34 -17.08
CA ALA A 137 13.11 7.34 -18.14
C ALA A 137 14.44 7.21 -18.87
N SER A 138 14.76 6.00 -19.32
CA SER A 138 15.95 5.71 -20.11
C SER A 138 15.65 4.61 -21.13
N PRO A 139 15.58 4.94 -22.43
CA PRO A 139 15.77 6.27 -23.03
C PRO A 139 14.61 7.25 -22.75
N THR A 140 14.85 8.54 -22.95
CA THR A 140 13.80 9.57 -22.97
C THR A 140 12.75 9.23 -24.04
N GLY A 141 11.48 9.46 -23.73
CA GLY A 141 10.35 9.17 -24.58
C GLY A 141 9.86 7.73 -24.52
N GLU A 142 10.55 6.85 -23.78
CA GLU A 142 10.13 5.46 -23.69
C GLU A 142 8.77 5.32 -22.98
N GLU A 143 7.86 4.64 -23.64
CA GLU A 143 6.62 4.14 -23.07
C GLU A 143 6.76 2.68 -22.63
N ILE A 144 6.71 2.43 -21.33
CA ILE A 144 6.75 1.06 -20.81
C ILE A 144 5.48 0.33 -21.26
N LYS A 145 5.64 -0.79 -21.98
CA LYS A 145 4.51 -1.62 -22.43
C LYS A 145 3.96 -2.43 -21.25
N VAL A 146 2.97 -1.86 -20.56
CA VAL A 146 2.41 -2.38 -19.31
C VAL A 146 1.59 -3.64 -19.60
N ALA A 147 1.77 -4.70 -18.79
CA ALA A 147 0.97 -5.92 -18.86
C ALA A 147 -0.36 -5.79 -18.11
N ASN A 148 -1.26 -6.78 -18.25
CA ASN A 148 -2.54 -6.82 -17.54
C ASN A 148 -2.41 -6.71 -16.01
N ASP A 149 -3.48 -6.27 -15.35
CA ASP A 149 -3.66 -6.31 -13.89
C ASP A 149 -2.59 -5.54 -13.10
N LYS A 150 -2.42 -4.25 -13.43
CA LYS A 150 -1.43 -3.37 -12.80
C LYS A 150 -2.07 -2.21 -12.08
N THR A 151 -1.56 -1.91 -10.89
CA THR A 151 -1.71 -0.62 -10.22
C THR A 151 -0.35 0.03 -10.17
N ILE A 152 -0.17 1.17 -10.81
CA ILE A 152 1.05 1.99 -10.72
C ILE A 152 0.67 3.26 -9.97
N VAL A 153 1.24 3.46 -8.79
CA VAL A 153 0.80 4.49 -7.85
C VAL A 153 1.98 5.23 -7.21
N GLY A 154 1.99 6.56 -7.23
CA GLY A 154 3.04 7.35 -6.57
C GLY A 154 2.90 7.33 -5.05
N ILE A 155 4.02 7.26 -4.31
CA ILE A 155 4.04 7.40 -2.85
C ILE A 155 4.04 8.88 -2.44
N GLY A 156 3.30 9.20 -1.39
CA GLY A 156 3.07 10.54 -0.88
C GLY A 156 2.41 11.38 -1.96
N SER A 157 3.03 12.53 -2.25
CA SER A 157 2.67 13.38 -3.40
C SER A 157 3.87 13.58 -4.33
N THR A 158 4.86 12.70 -4.26
CA THR A 158 6.20 12.90 -4.88
C THR A 158 6.54 11.92 -5.99
N GLY A 159 5.69 10.92 -6.24
CA GLY A 159 5.92 9.98 -7.35
C GLY A 159 5.91 10.71 -8.70
N GLU A 160 7.00 10.60 -9.45
CA GLU A 160 7.14 11.25 -10.75
C GLU A 160 7.78 10.31 -11.77
N ILE A 161 7.21 10.26 -12.97
CA ILE A 161 7.81 9.66 -14.16
C ILE A 161 8.25 10.81 -15.07
N TYR A 162 9.56 11.01 -15.18
CA TYR A 162 10.15 12.12 -15.89
C TYR A 162 10.76 11.67 -17.21
N GLY A 163 10.29 12.25 -18.31
CA GLY A 163 10.79 12.00 -19.65
C GLY A 163 10.37 10.66 -20.24
N GLY A 164 9.28 10.04 -19.77
CA GLY A 164 8.74 8.79 -20.33
C GLY A 164 7.26 8.61 -19.98
N GLY A 165 6.70 7.45 -20.35
CA GLY A 165 5.26 7.19 -20.22
C GLY A 165 4.91 5.70 -20.15
N PHE A 166 3.64 5.39 -20.43
CA PHE A 166 3.11 4.02 -20.38
C PHE A 166 2.34 3.67 -21.66
N GLY A 167 2.69 2.55 -22.29
CA GLY A 167 1.97 1.99 -23.41
C GLY A 167 1.06 0.84 -22.96
N LEU A 168 -0.25 1.01 -23.09
CA LEU A 168 -1.27 0.00 -22.80
C LEU A 168 -1.72 -0.64 -24.13
N MET A 169 -1.06 -1.73 -24.51
CA MET A 169 -1.25 -2.36 -25.83
C MET A 169 -2.03 -3.66 -25.70
N ASN A 170 -3.32 -3.65 -26.05
CA ASN A 170 -4.21 -4.81 -25.97
C ASN A 170 -4.23 -5.46 -24.57
N VAL A 171 -4.29 -4.62 -23.52
CA VAL A 171 -4.31 -5.04 -22.12
C VAL A 171 -5.59 -4.60 -21.42
N LYS A 172 -5.80 -5.11 -20.21
CA LYS A 172 -6.94 -4.75 -19.38
C LYS A 172 -6.61 -4.63 -17.91
N ASN A 173 -7.52 -3.98 -17.19
CA ASN A 173 -7.51 -3.86 -15.74
C ASN A 173 -6.27 -3.11 -15.23
N ILE A 174 -6.16 -1.83 -15.61
CA ILE A 174 -5.01 -0.97 -15.31
C ILE A 174 -5.43 0.23 -14.48
N ILE A 175 -4.71 0.50 -13.40
CA ILE A 175 -4.85 1.67 -12.54
C ILE A 175 -3.53 2.46 -12.57
N ILE A 176 -3.58 3.74 -12.93
CA ILE A 176 -2.45 4.68 -12.85
C ILE A 176 -2.86 5.85 -11.98
N ARG A 177 -2.24 6.03 -10.82
CA ARG A 177 -2.71 6.98 -9.81
C ARG A 177 -1.62 7.75 -9.09
N ASN A 178 -1.95 8.93 -8.58
CA ASN A 178 -1.09 9.66 -7.64
C ASN A 178 0.32 9.98 -8.17
N LEU A 179 0.44 10.18 -9.48
CA LEU A 179 1.73 10.37 -10.17
C LEU A 179 1.78 11.72 -10.89
N LYS A 180 2.98 12.27 -11.00
CA LYS A 180 3.30 13.27 -12.02
C LYS A 180 3.96 12.57 -13.21
N ILE A 181 3.51 12.83 -14.44
CA ILE A 181 4.01 12.19 -15.66
C ILE A 181 4.25 13.27 -16.73
N GLY A 182 5.37 13.21 -17.44
CA GLY A 182 5.62 14.07 -18.60
C GLY A 182 7.06 14.58 -18.67
N ASN A 183 7.25 15.82 -19.12
CA ASN A 183 8.56 16.41 -19.45
C ASN A 183 9.28 15.70 -20.60
N THR A 184 8.54 15.30 -21.63
CA THR A 184 9.09 14.82 -22.92
C THR A 184 9.19 15.94 -23.96
N TYR A 185 8.64 17.13 -23.70
CA TYR A 185 8.76 18.31 -24.58
C TYR A 185 10.21 18.71 -24.84
N ASP A 186 10.55 18.83 -26.11
CA ASP A 186 11.89 19.09 -26.65
C ASP A 186 12.01 20.46 -27.38
N GLY A 187 10.91 21.21 -27.49
CA GLY A 187 10.85 22.47 -28.23
C GLY A 187 9.78 22.50 -29.33
N ASP A 188 9.23 21.34 -29.70
CA ASP A 188 8.16 21.24 -30.69
C ASP A 188 6.77 21.37 -30.04
N TRP A 189 6.18 22.56 -30.11
CA TRP A 189 4.83 22.82 -29.58
C TRP A 189 3.73 22.06 -30.31
N GLU A 190 3.88 21.81 -31.62
CA GLU A 190 2.89 21.06 -32.39
C GLU A 190 2.98 19.55 -32.15
N GLY A 191 4.10 19.10 -31.58
CA GLY A 191 4.33 17.71 -31.18
C GLY A 191 4.37 16.76 -32.36
N LYS A 192 4.99 17.15 -33.46
CA LYS A 192 5.10 16.38 -34.70
C LYS A 192 6.41 15.62 -34.82
N THR A 193 7.41 15.97 -34.03
CA THR A 193 8.72 15.30 -34.07
C THR A 193 8.71 13.92 -33.41
N HIS A 194 8.02 13.76 -32.29
CA HIS A 194 8.04 12.54 -31.49
C HIS A 194 6.62 12.08 -31.14
N ASP A 195 6.35 10.79 -31.27
CA ASP A 195 5.12 10.12 -30.82
C ASP A 195 5.34 9.58 -29.40
N TRP A 196 5.66 10.49 -28.46
CA TRP A 196 5.92 10.13 -27.06
C TRP A 196 4.78 10.62 -26.18
N ASP A 197 3.93 9.69 -25.79
CA ASP A 197 2.77 9.98 -24.95
C ASP A 197 3.07 9.78 -23.46
N GLY A 198 2.36 10.50 -22.60
CA GLY A 198 2.33 10.18 -21.18
C GLY A 198 1.67 8.81 -20.93
N ILE A 199 0.55 8.58 -21.60
CA ILE A 199 -0.09 7.27 -21.74
C ILE A 199 -0.56 7.11 -23.18
N GLN A 200 -0.12 6.05 -23.85
CA GLN A 200 -0.66 5.59 -25.12
C GLN A 200 -1.47 4.31 -24.86
N SER A 201 -2.71 4.22 -25.31
CA SER A 201 -3.53 3.01 -25.15
C SER A 201 -4.14 2.58 -26.46
N ASP A 202 -3.84 1.38 -26.93
CA ASP A 202 -4.36 0.83 -28.18
C ASP A 202 -5.18 -0.44 -27.86
N THR A 203 -6.49 -0.40 -28.14
CA THR A 203 -7.41 -1.55 -27.96
C THR A 203 -7.37 -2.16 -26.55
N SER A 204 -7.23 -1.33 -25.52
CA SER A 204 -7.16 -1.76 -24.12
C SER A 204 -8.46 -1.45 -23.35
N SER A 205 -8.75 -2.16 -22.26
CA SER A 205 -10.03 -1.98 -21.53
C SER A 205 -9.90 -1.90 -20.01
N ASN A 206 -10.89 -1.31 -19.34
CA ASN A 206 -10.91 -1.20 -17.87
C ASN A 206 -9.67 -0.45 -17.37
N ILE A 207 -9.60 0.84 -17.71
CA ILE A 207 -8.48 1.73 -17.41
C ILE A 207 -8.96 2.86 -16.53
N TRP A 208 -8.29 3.05 -15.39
CA TRP A 208 -8.55 4.15 -14.47
C TRP A 208 -7.29 4.98 -14.22
N VAL A 209 -7.35 6.25 -14.61
CA VAL A 209 -6.29 7.24 -14.36
C VAL A 209 -6.81 8.26 -13.37
N ASP A 210 -6.16 8.41 -12.21
CA ASP A 210 -6.73 9.22 -11.14
C ASP A 210 -5.73 9.94 -10.22
N HIS A 211 -6.02 11.18 -9.86
CA HIS A 211 -5.16 12.02 -9.00
C HIS A 211 -3.73 12.17 -9.55
N CYS A 212 -3.60 12.37 -10.85
CA CYS A 212 -2.31 12.54 -11.52
C CYS A 212 -2.10 14.00 -11.99
N ILE A 213 -0.85 14.33 -12.29
CA ILE A 213 -0.49 15.51 -13.08
C ILE A 213 0.15 15.02 -14.38
N PHE A 214 -0.32 15.52 -15.51
CA PHE A 214 0.34 15.38 -16.81
C PHE A 214 0.76 16.76 -17.33
N GLU A 215 2.02 16.89 -17.73
CA GLU A 215 2.54 18.19 -18.20
C GLU A 215 3.64 18.06 -19.25
N ARG A 216 3.77 19.07 -20.10
CA ARG A 216 4.94 19.27 -20.99
C ARG A 216 5.32 17.99 -21.76
N GLY A 217 4.32 17.32 -22.35
CA GLY A 217 4.50 16.18 -23.24
C GLY A 217 5.05 16.59 -24.62
N ALA A 218 5.56 15.62 -25.38
CA ALA A 218 5.99 15.80 -26.77
C ALA A 218 4.81 15.65 -27.76
N ASP A 219 4.09 14.52 -27.77
CA ASP A 219 2.82 14.39 -28.52
C ASP A 219 1.61 14.56 -27.61
N GLY A 220 0.98 13.47 -27.17
CA GLY A 220 -0.21 13.45 -26.35
C GLY A 220 0.12 13.37 -24.86
N LEU A 221 -0.72 13.95 -23.99
CA LEU A 221 -0.62 13.61 -22.57
C LEU A 221 -1.23 12.23 -22.29
N ILE A 222 -2.43 11.98 -22.83
CA ILE A 222 -3.04 10.66 -22.83
C ILE A 222 -3.77 10.46 -24.16
N ASP A 223 -3.30 9.52 -24.97
CA ASP A 223 -3.98 9.10 -26.18
C ASP A 223 -4.62 7.72 -25.97
N LEU A 224 -5.95 7.68 -26.09
CA LEU A 224 -6.82 6.52 -25.91
C LEU A 224 -7.33 6.07 -27.27
N ARG A 225 -6.49 5.30 -27.92
CA ARG A 225 -6.46 5.02 -29.34
C ARG A 225 -7.21 3.75 -29.66
N LEU A 226 -7.59 3.65 -30.94
CA LEU A 226 -8.28 2.50 -31.49
C LEU A 226 -9.56 2.18 -30.69
N ASP A 227 -9.73 0.90 -30.33
CA ASP A 227 -10.92 0.38 -29.66
C ASP A 227 -10.77 0.33 -28.14
N SER A 228 -9.97 1.24 -27.56
CA SER A 228 -9.82 1.32 -26.10
C SER A 228 -11.17 1.65 -25.43
N ASN A 229 -11.54 0.97 -24.34
CA ASN A 229 -12.92 1.00 -23.80
C ASN A 229 -12.99 0.91 -22.26
N TYR A 230 -14.12 1.30 -21.67
CA TYR A 230 -14.35 1.31 -20.22
C TYR A 230 -13.31 2.11 -19.46
N ILE A 231 -13.27 3.41 -19.74
CA ILE A 231 -12.20 4.31 -19.28
C ILE A 231 -12.76 5.32 -18.30
N THR A 232 -11.99 5.64 -17.25
CA THR A 232 -12.26 6.78 -16.37
C THR A 232 -10.99 7.56 -16.11
N ILE A 233 -11.05 8.86 -16.34
CA ILE A 233 -10.00 9.82 -15.99
C ILE A 233 -10.62 10.77 -14.97
N SER A 234 -10.10 10.77 -13.74
CA SER A 234 -10.69 11.54 -12.64
C SER A 234 -9.65 12.29 -11.84
N HIS A 235 -9.95 13.52 -11.42
CA HIS A 235 -9.04 14.30 -10.56
C HIS A 235 -7.63 14.45 -11.16
N VAL A 236 -7.50 14.59 -12.48
CA VAL A 236 -6.21 14.78 -13.15
C VAL A 236 -6.00 16.24 -13.51
N THR A 237 -4.81 16.79 -13.21
CA THR A 237 -4.38 18.06 -13.80
C THR A 237 -3.62 17.80 -15.10
N PHE A 238 -4.09 18.39 -16.17
CA PHE A 238 -3.39 18.52 -17.45
C PHE A 238 -2.92 19.95 -17.62
N ARG A 239 -1.62 20.17 -17.83
CA ARG A 239 -1.13 21.55 -17.95
C ARG A 239 0.04 21.77 -18.89
N ASN A 240 0.14 23.01 -19.38
CA ASN A 240 1.27 23.53 -20.15
C ASN A 240 1.62 22.63 -21.34
N HIS A 241 0.63 22.34 -22.17
CA HIS A 241 0.76 21.36 -23.24
C HIS A 241 -0.24 21.59 -24.37
N ASN A 242 0.11 21.23 -25.61
CA ASN A 242 -0.73 21.47 -26.78
C ASN A 242 -1.82 20.42 -26.96
N LYS A 243 -1.50 19.12 -27.06
CA LYS A 243 -2.43 18.05 -27.47
C LYS A 243 -2.78 17.15 -26.28
N VAL A 244 -3.82 17.50 -25.52
CA VAL A 244 -4.03 16.87 -24.21
C VAL A 244 -4.54 15.43 -24.29
N LEU A 245 -5.70 15.21 -24.91
CA LEU A 245 -6.42 13.93 -24.95
C LEU A 245 -6.95 13.60 -26.36
N GLY A 246 -6.23 12.77 -27.11
CA GLY A 246 -6.74 12.15 -28.33
C GLY A 246 -7.50 10.86 -27.99
N ILE A 247 -8.79 10.76 -28.31
CA ILE A 247 -9.59 9.58 -27.94
C ILE A 247 -10.35 9.05 -29.16
N GLY A 248 -10.25 7.74 -29.41
CA GLY A 248 -11.06 6.99 -30.36
C GLY A 248 -10.47 6.92 -31.77
N TRP A 249 -11.15 7.51 -32.76
CA TRP A 249 -10.91 7.56 -34.22
C TRP A 249 -11.19 6.31 -35.07
N THR A 250 -11.51 5.15 -34.50
CA THR A 250 -11.95 4.00 -35.30
C THR A 250 -13.41 4.14 -35.71
N ASP A 251 -13.80 3.51 -36.81
CA ASP A 251 -15.20 3.46 -37.24
C ASP A 251 -16.08 2.52 -36.42
N ASN A 252 -15.51 1.80 -35.44
CA ASN A 252 -16.23 0.80 -34.64
C ASN A 252 -17.15 1.42 -33.58
N VAL A 253 -16.86 2.66 -33.17
CA VAL A 253 -17.68 3.44 -32.22
C VAL A 253 -18.01 2.67 -30.94
N ILE A 254 -17.00 2.06 -30.30
CA ILE A 254 -17.21 1.24 -29.08
C ILE A 254 -16.75 1.90 -27.79
N THR A 255 -15.88 2.91 -27.86
CA THR A 255 -15.22 3.51 -26.69
C THR A 255 -16.22 4.20 -25.77
N GLN A 256 -16.15 3.86 -24.49
CA GLN A 256 -16.93 4.45 -23.41
C GLN A 256 -15.99 5.07 -22.38
N ALA A 257 -16.07 6.39 -22.19
CA ALA A 257 -15.14 7.14 -21.35
C ALA A 257 -15.86 8.12 -20.42
N THR A 258 -15.39 8.20 -19.18
CA THR A 258 -15.81 9.18 -18.17
C THR A 258 -14.63 10.08 -17.85
N ILE A 259 -14.80 11.39 -17.94
CA ILE A 259 -13.76 12.37 -17.57
C ILE A 259 -14.38 13.39 -16.64
N HIS A 260 -13.91 13.46 -15.40
CA HIS A 260 -14.48 14.40 -14.44
C HIS A 260 -13.51 14.90 -13.39
N HIS A 261 -13.83 16.06 -12.83
CA HIS A 261 -13.02 16.73 -11.83
C HIS A 261 -11.57 16.93 -12.29
N CYS A 262 -11.33 16.97 -13.60
CA CYS A 262 -10.02 17.23 -14.18
C CYS A 262 -9.79 18.72 -14.36
N TYR A 263 -8.54 19.15 -14.12
CA TYR A 263 -8.11 20.52 -14.34
C TYR A 263 -7.32 20.62 -15.64
N PHE A 264 -7.82 21.36 -16.63
CA PHE A 264 -7.08 21.66 -17.85
C PHE A 264 -6.56 23.10 -17.76
N GLN A 265 -5.26 23.27 -17.57
CA GLN A 265 -4.64 24.57 -17.29
C GLN A 265 -3.58 24.94 -18.35
N ASN A 266 -3.76 26.05 -19.05
CA ASN A 266 -2.80 26.52 -20.06
C ASN A 266 -2.54 25.45 -21.14
N VAL A 267 -3.61 25.06 -21.83
CA VAL A 267 -3.60 23.96 -22.79
C VAL A 267 -3.95 24.46 -24.19
N GLY A 268 -3.53 23.73 -25.22
CA GLY A 268 -3.87 24.06 -26.61
C GLY A 268 -5.24 23.56 -27.01
N GLN A 269 -5.27 22.27 -27.33
CA GLN A 269 -6.34 21.54 -28.01
C GLN A 269 -6.46 20.11 -27.46
N ARG A 270 -7.44 19.38 -28.00
CA ARG A 270 -7.78 18.01 -27.62
C ARG A 270 -8.14 17.93 -26.13
N ASN A 271 -9.13 18.70 -25.67
CA ASN A 271 -9.48 18.78 -24.25
C ASN A 271 -10.83 18.15 -23.86
N PRO A 272 -11.29 16.97 -24.33
CA PRO A 272 -10.67 16.04 -25.26
C PRO A 272 -11.02 16.34 -26.73
N SER A 273 -10.25 15.73 -27.64
CA SER A 273 -10.74 15.42 -29.00
C SER A 273 -11.32 14.01 -28.96
N ALA A 274 -12.63 13.92 -28.73
CA ALA A 274 -13.34 12.65 -28.61
C ALA A 274 -13.94 12.26 -29.97
N ASP A 275 -13.27 11.38 -30.69
CA ASP A 275 -13.59 10.99 -32.07
C ASP A 275 -14.18 9.58 -32.10
N ASN A 276 -15.42 9.43 -32.57
CA ASN A 276 -16.12 8.12 -32.64
C ASN A 276 -16.24 7.38 -31.28
N LEU A 277 -16.58 8.05 -30.19
CA LEU A 277 -16.87 7.37 -28.91
C LEU A 277 -18.33 6.93 -28.86
N LYS A 278 -18.57 5.68 -28.44
CA LYS A 278 -19.92 5.21 -28.12
C LYS A 278 -20.57 6.12 -27.09
N TYR A 279 -19.87 6.39 -25.98
CA TYR A 279 -20.33 7.25 -24.89
C TYR A 279 -19.17 8.06 -24.31
N ALA A 280 -19.32 9.38 -24.28
CA ALA A 280 -18.38 10.30 -23.65
C ALA A 280 -19.10 11.11 -22.56
N HIS A 281 -18.80 10.83 -21.29
CA HIS A 281 -19.35 11.58 -20.16
C HIS A 281 -18.31 12.55 -19.61
N MET A 282 -18.54 13.85 -19.79
CA MET A 282 -17.71 14.92 -19.25
C MET A 282 -18.49 15.59 -18.11
N TYR A 283 -18.00 15.58 -16.87
CA TYR A 283 -18.69 16.33 -15.82
C TYR A 283 -17.77 16.98 -14.79
N ASN A 284 -18.18 18.10 -14.21
CA ASN A 284 -17.41 18.83 -13.19
C ASN A 284 -15.92 19.06 -13.54
N ASN A 285 -15.58 19.17 -14.82
CA ASN A 285 -14.23 19.54 -15.25
C ASN A 285 -14.05 21.05 -15.18
N TYR A 286 -12.83 21.50 -14.91
CA TYR A 286 -12.47 22.90 -14.99
C TYR A 286 -11.43 23.11 -16.08
N LEU A 287 -11.77 23.90 -17.10
CA LEU A 287 -10.86 24.29 -18.17
C LEU A 287 -10.52 25.77 -18.00
N ASN A 288 -9.24 26.08 -17.89
CA ASN A 288 -8.73 27.43 -17.73
C ASN A 288 -7.63 27.70 -18.75
N ASN A 289 -7.80 28.77 -19.54
CA ASN A 289 -6.83 29.22 -20.52
C ASN A 289 -6.51 28.15 -21.59
N ALA A 290 -7.56 27.66 -22.28
CA ALA A 290 -7.39 26.78 -23.43
C ALA A 290 -7.42 27.59 -24.74
N THR A 291 -6.35 27.52 -25.53
CA THR A 291 -6.10 28.48 -26.64
C THR A 291 -6.76 28.11 -27.96
N SER A 292 -7.11 26.84 -28.17
CA SER A 292 -7.76 26.36 -29.40
C SER A 292 -9.23 25.93 -29.17
N TYR A 293 -9.45 24.85 -28.41
CA TYR A 293 -10.79 24.34 -28.10
C TYR A 293 -10.86 23.55 -26.79
N GLY A 294 -12.05 23.55 -26.19
CA GLY A 294 -12.39 22.77 -24.99
C GLY A 294 -12.79 21.32 -25.31
N HIS A 295 -13.98 20.89 -24.88
CA HIS A 295 -14.49 19.56 -25.19
C HIS A 295 -15.00 19.50 -26.63
N TYR A 296 -14.50 18.55 -27.43
CA TYR A 296 -14.90 18.38 -28.82
C TYR A 296 -15.46 16.97 -29.06
N SER A 297 -16.76 16.89 -29.37
CA SER A 297 -17.44 15.67 -29.83
C SER A 297 -17.34 15.52 -31.36
N ARG A 298 -16.47 14.64 -31.83
CA ARG A 298 -16.12 14.46 -33.25
C ARG A 298 -16.67 13.16 -33.82
N GLY A 299 -16.76 13.08 -35.14
CA GLY A 299 -17.22 11.90 -35.85
C GLY A 299 -18.63 11.50 -35.41
N LYS A 300 -18.79 10.28 -34.90
CA LYS A 300 -20.07 9.73 -34.41
C LYS A 300 -20.18 9.73 -32.88
N THR A 301 -19.35 10.52 -32.20
CA THR A 301 -19.32 10.54 -30.73
C THR A 301 -20.68 10.90 -30.13
N ASN A 302 -21.10 10.16 -29.09
CA ASN A 302 -22.22 10.56 -28.24
C ASN A 302 -21.73 11.15 -26.92
N MET A 303 -21.76 12.48 -26.81
CA MET A 303 -21.22 13.21 -25.66
C MET A 303 -22.29 13.85 -24.78
N ARG A 304 -22.16 13.62 -23.47
CA ARG A 304 -22.88 14.31 -22.39
C ARG A 304 -21.89 15.20 -21.63
N VAL A 305 -22.19 16.49 -21.51
CA VAL A 305 -21.36 17.47 -20.77
C VAL A 305 -22.17 18.10 -19.64
N GLU A 306 -21.77 17.90 -18.39
CA GLU A 306 -22.56 18.31 -17.23
C GLU A 306 -21.74 19.07 -16.20
N ASN A 307 -22.21 20.25 -15.83
CA ASN A 307 -21.62 21.04 -14.76
C ASN A 307 -20.10 21.27 -14.89
N CYS A 308 -19.58 21.42 -16.12
CA CYS A 308 -18.21 21.83 -16.36
C CYS A 308 -18.07 23.36 -16.27
N TYR A 309 -16.90 23.83 -15.86
CA TYR A 309 -16.55 25.24 -15.78
C TYR A 309 -15.48 25.58 -16.80
N PHE A 310 -15.76 26.53 -17.68
CA PHE A 310 -14.84 27.00 -18.72
C PHE A 310 -14.48 28.46 -18.45
N GLU A 311 -13.20 28.76 -18.36
CA GLU A 311 -12.69 30.10 -18.12
C GLU A 311 -11.56 30.46 -19.08
N LYS A 312 -11.69 31.55 -19.83
CA LYS A 312 -10.69 31.96 -20.84
C LYS A 312 -10.40 30.84 -21.84
N VAL A 313 -11.45 30.10 -22.21
CA VAL A 313 -11.37 29.00 -23.18
C VAL A 313 -11.88 29.50 -24.52
N ARG A 314 -11.07 29.36 -25.56
CA ARG A 314 -11.54 29.49 -26.94
C ARG A 314 -12.31 28.22 -27.31
N ASN A 315 -13.42 28.36 -28.03
CA ASN A 315 -14.28 27.26 -28.48
C ASN A 315 -14.58 26.22 -27.38
N PRO A 316 -15.21 26.61 -26.25
CA PRO A 316 -15.35 25.75 -25.08
C PRO A 316 -16.07 24.42 -25.37
N LEU A 317 -17.03 24.41 -26.29
CA LEU A 317 -17.68 23.20 -26.78
C LEU A 317 -17.69 23.20 -28.30
N GLN A 318 -17.26 22.10 -28.89
CA GLN A 318 -17.33 21.85 -30.34
C GLN A 318 -18.00 20.52 -30.63
N ARG A 319 -18.61 20.42 -31.82
CA ARG A 319 -19.25 19.20 -32.30
C ARG A 319 -19.24 19.14 -33.83
N ASP A 320 -18.98 17.96 -34.39
CA ASP A 320 -19.23 17.67 -35.80
C ASP A 320 -20.73 17.46 -36.07
N ASP A 321 -21.15 17.61 -37.33
CA ASP A 321 -22.57 17.46 -37.70
C ASP A 321 -23.10 16.04 -37.47
N THR A 322 -22.22 15.04 -37.55
CA THR A 322 -22.54 13.61 -37.36
C THR A 322 -22.50 13.15 -35.90
N ALA A 323 -22.04 14.01 -34.99
CA ALA A 323 -21.91 13.68 -33.58
C ALA A 323 -23.15 14.13 -32.77
N VAL A 324 -23.24 13.62 -31.54
CA VAL A 324 -24.19 14.06 -30.52
C VAL A 324 -23.44 14.84 -29.45
N LEU A 325 -24.00 15.97 -29.02
CA LEU A 325 -23.54 16.72 -27.87
C LEU A 325 -24.76 17.26 -27.13
N VAL A 326 -24.90 16.88 -25.86
CA VAL A 326 -25.89 17.46 -24.95
C VAL A 326 -25.17 17.98 -23.73
N ALA A 327 -25.15 19.31 -23.60
CA ALA A 327 -24.56 20.06 -22.50
C ALA A 327 -25.65 20.59 -21.56
N SER A 328 -25.40 20.55 -20.26
CA SER A 328 -26.28 21.11 -19.22
C SER A 328 -25.50 21.60 -18.01
N GLY A 329 -25.98 22.68 -17.38
CA GLY A 329 -25.43 23.20 -16.13
C GLY A 329 -24.05 23.86 -16.21
N ASN A 330 -23.39 23.89 -17.38
CA ASN A 330 -22.04 24.43 -17.54
C ASN A 330 -21.96 25.95 -17.33
N THR A 331 -20.81 26.43 -16.85
CA THR A 331 -20.49 27.86 -16.68
C THR A 331 -19.38 28.26 -17.66
N TYR A 332 -19.54 29.42 -18.32
CA TYR A 332 -18.58 29.99 -19.27
C TYR A 332 -18.19 31.40 -18.84
N VAL A 333 -16.91 31.63 -18.55
CA VAL A 333 -16.39 32.93 -18.09
C VAL A 333 -15.28 33.39 -19.01
N SER A 334 -15.46 34.55 -19.65
CA SER A 334 -14.47 35.13 -20.57
C SER A 334 -14.04 34.16 -21.70
N CYS A 335 -14.95 33.27 -22.12
CA CYS A 335 -14.75 32.38 -23.26
C CYS A 335 -14.93 33.13 -24.58
N THR A 336 -14.27 32.64 -25.64
CA THR A 336 -14.39 33.19 -27.00
C THR A 336 -14.68 32.08 -28.00
N GLY A 337 -15.10 32.43 -29.21
CA GLY A 337 -15.42 31.45 -30.26
C GLY A 337 -16.73 30.70 -30.01
N SER A 338 -16.80 29.44 -30.46
CA SER A 338 -18.04 28.67 -30.48
C SER A 338 -18.33 27.93 -29.18
N THR A 339 -19.57 28.02 -28.71
CA THR A 339 -20.14 27.06 -27.75
C THR A 339 -21.22 26.29 -28.48
N ALA A 340 -20.89 25.08 -28.93
CA ALA A 340 -21.81 24.25 -29.73
C ALA A 340 -23.16 24.07 -29.02
N ALA A 341 -24.24 24.36 -29.75
CA ALA A 341 -25.60 24.11 -29.27
C ALA A 341 -25.86 22.60 -29.14
N ASN A 342 -26.79 22.21 -28.27
CA ASN A 342 -27.16 20.81 -28.11
C ASN A 342 -27.71 20.23 -29.43
N SER A 343 -27.34 18.99 -29.75
CA SER A 343 -27.87 18.24 -30.89
C SER A 343 -27.89 16.75 -30.61
N GLY A 344 -28.91 16.08 -31.17
CA GLY A 344 -29.16 14.66 -30.99
C GLY A 344 -29.64 14.30 -29.58
N THR A 345 -29.70 13.00 -29.30
CA THR A 345 -30.09 12.47 -27.98
C THR A 345 -28.87 11.83 -27.34
N ALA A 346 -28.37 12.44 -26.26
CA ALA A 346 -27.27 11.86 -25.51
C ALA A 346 -27.73 10.66 -24.67
N PHE A 347 -26.82 9.71 -24.45
CA PHE A 347 -27.03 8.66 -23.46
C PHE A 347 -27.22 9.25 -22.05
N ASN A 348 -27.85 8.48 -21.17
CA ASN A 348 -28.03 8.85 -19.76
C ASN A 348 -26.93 8.18 -18.92
N PRO A 349 -25.92 8.89 -18.38
CA PRO A 349 -24.86 8.25 -17.60
C PRO A 349 -25.37 7.53 -16.35
N SER A 350 -26.45 8.02 -15.73
CA SER A 350 -27.02 7.42 -14.50
C SER A 350 -27.64 6.04 -14.72
N SER A 351 -27.90 5.63 -15.97
CA SER A 351 -28.32 4.25 -16.25
C SER A 351 -27.16 3.24 -16.23
N PHE A 352 -25.91 3.72 -16.17
CA PHE A 352 -24.70 2.90 -16.18
C PHE A 352 -24.00 2.87 -14.83
N TYR A 353 -23.83 4.03 -14.19
CA TYR A 353 -23.15 4.15 -12.90
C TYR A 353 -23.69 5.33 -12.09
N SER A 354 -23.50 5.28 -10.77
CA SER A 354 -23.83 6.39 -9.88
C SER A 354 -22.78 7.49 -9.94
N TYR A 355 -23.22 8.74 -9.92
CA TYR A 355 -22.37 9.92 -9.82
C TYR A 355 -23.17 11.07 -9.20
N THR A 356 -22.47 12.10 -8.72
CA THR A 356 -23.06 13.34 -8.21
C THR A 356 -22.46 14.50 -8.97
N LEU A 357 -23.29 15.51 -9.24
CA LEU A 357 -22.84 16.75 -9.85
C LEU A 357 -22.60 17.79 -8.75
N ASP A 358 -21.37 18.28 -8.65
CA ASP A 358 -21.09 19.47 -7.86
C ASP A 358 -21.78 20.69 -8.47
N SER A 359 -22.13 21.65 -7.61
CA SER A 359 -22.51 22.99 -8.07
C SER A 359 -21.40 23.57 -8.93
N THR A 360 -21.72 24.03 -10.14
CA THR A 360 -20.72 24.57 -11.06
C THR A 360 -19.95 25.76 -10.52
N ALA A 361 -20.55 26.57 -9.67
CA ALA A 361 -19.86 27.67 -9.01
C ALA A 361 -18.69 27.19 -8.12
N ASN A 362 -18.75 25.97 -7.59
CA ASN A 362 -17.74 25.40 -6.70
C ASN A 362 -16.66 24.61 -7.47
N VAL A 363 -16.94 24.20 -8.70
CA VAL A 363 -16.05 23.36 -9.52
C VAL A 363 -14.62 23.90 -9.60
N PRO A 364 -14.36 25.20 -9.86
CA PRO A 364 -12.98 25.71 -9.88
C PRO A 364 -12.21 25.49 -8.59
N ASN A 365 -12.86 25.64 -7.42
CA ASN A 365 -12.21 25.47 -6.13
C ASN A 365 -11.98 23.99 -5.82
N ILE A 366 -12.99 23.15 -6.04
CA ILE A 366 -12.91 21.70 -5.84
C ILE A 366 -11.83 21.11 -6.75
N VAL A 367 -11.86 21.42 -8.04
CA VAL A 367 -10.91 20.85 -9.00
C VAL A 367 -9.47 21.29 -8.70
N LYS A 368 -9.24 22.56 -8.35
CA LYS A 368 -7.88 23.02 -7.97
C LYS A 368 -7.33 22.33 -6.71
N SER A 369 -8.17 21.97 -5.74
CA SER A 369 -7.72 21.29 -4.53
C SER A 369 -7.60 19.77 -4.71
N GLU A 370 -8.44 19.19 -5.54
CA GLU A 370 -8.58 17.74 -5.65
C GLU A 370 -7.79 17.13 -6.80
N ALA A 371 -7.59 17.85 -7.93
CA ALA A 371 -7.07 17.26 -9.18
C ALA A 371 -5.54 17.11 -9.22
N GLN A 372 -4.95 16.45 -8.23
CA GLN A 372 -3.50 16.35 -8.08
C GLN A 372 -3.10 15.16 -7.19
N PRO A 373 -1.82 14.72 -7.22
CA PRO A 373 -1.32 13.76 -6.26
C PRO A 373 -1.55 14.23 -4.82
N LYS A 374 -2.00 13.32 -3.96
CA LYS A 374 -2.25 13.56 -2.54
C LYS A 374 -1.48 12.59 -1.67
N ALA A 375 -0.86 13.13 -0.63
CA ALA A 375 -0.18 12.33 0.38
C ALA A 375 -1.08 11.25 1.00
N SER A 376 -2.38 11.49 1.12
CA SER A 376 -3.34 10.52 1.67
C SER A 376 -3.67 9.35 0.75
N ILE A 377 -3.42 9.45 -0.56
CA ILE A 377 -3.80 8.40 -1.53
C ILE A 377 -2.84 7.22 -1.51
N CYS A 378 -1.56 7.49 -1.24
CA CYS A 378 -0.54 6.48 -0.98
C CYS A 378 0.49 7.02 0.01
N PRO A 379 0.14 7.14 1.31
CA PRO A 379 0.99 7.74 2.33
C PRO A 379 2.41 7.20 2.31
N LYS A 380 3.36 8.16 2.32
CA LYS A 380 4.73 7.85 2.70
C LYS A 380 4.68 7.39 4.15
N PHE A 381 5.26 6.24 4.46
CA PHE A 381 5.53 5.89 5.84
C PHE A 381 6.51 6.96 6.38
N LEU A 382 5.97 7.92 7.14
CA LEU A 382 6.74 8.92 7.85
C LEU A 382 7.00 8.38 9.25
N THR A 383 8.25 8.00 9.52
CA THR A 383 8.72 7.83 10.89
C THR A 383 8.99 9.23 11.45
N THR A 384 7.97 9.92 11.95
CA THR A 384 8.19 11.17 12.69
C THR A 384 8.83 10.82 14.03
N MET A 385 10.14 11.07 14.15
CA MET A 385 10.88 10.89 15.41
C MET A 385 10.87 12.23 16.16
N TYR A 386 10.12 12.31 17.26
CA TYR A 386 10.20 13.46 18.16
C TYR A 386 11.45 13.31 19.03
N ILE A 387 12.42 14.20 18.89
CA ILE A 387 13.56 14.29 19.81
C ILE A 387 13.28 15.46 20.76
N TYR A 388 13.01 15.15 22.02
CA TYR A 388 12.95 16.14 23.08
C TYR A 388 14.37 16.38 23.59
N VAL A 389 14.81 17.64 23.52
CA VAL A 389 16.12 18.05 24.01
C VAL A 389 15.92 18.89 25.26
N TYR A 390 16.58 18.53 26.36
CA TYR A 390 16.29 19.09 27.68
C TYR A 390 17.23 20.24 28.10
N ASN A 391 18.35 20.46 27.39
CA ASN A 391 19.28 21.56 27.62
C ASN A 391 20.13 21.90 26.37
N ASP A 392 20.80 23.07 26.38
CA ASP A 392 21.45 23.65 25.19
C ASP A 392 22.71 22.89 24.72
N GLU A 393 23.39 22.12 25.58
CA GLU A 393 24.53 21.28 25.17
C GLU A 393 24.10 20.00 24.43
N GLU A 394 23.01 19.34 24.86
CA GLU A 394 22.44 18.19 24.13
C GLU A 394 21.89 18.61 22.76
N ALA A 395 21.42 19.87 22.65
CA ALA A 395 20.94 20.40 21.38
C ALA A 395 22.07 20.50 20.35
N TYR A 396 23.28 20.87 20.79
CA TYR A 396 24.46 20.99 19.95
C TYR A 396 24.96 19.63 19.45
N GLU A 397 25.04 18.62 20.33
CA GLU A 397 25.46 17.26 19.97
C GLU A 397 24.46 16.57 19.02
N VAL A 398 23.15 16.73 19.26
CA VAL A 398 22.11 16.20 18.38
C VAL A 398 22.12 16.91 17.03
N LEU A 399 22.26 18.25 16.99
CA LEU A 399 22.41 18.97 15.72
C LEU A 399 23.67 18.55 14.97
N TYR A 400 24.79 18.35 15.68
CA TYR A 400 26.07 17.95 15.09
C TYR A 400 26.01 16.55 14.49
N LEU A 401 25.42 15.57 15.19
CA LEU A 401 25.21 14.21 14.69
C LEU A 401 24.24 14.17 13.50
N LEU A 402 23.17 14.96 13.53
CA LEU A 402 22.22 15.09 12.42
C LEU A 402 22.86 15.81 11.21
N TYR A 403 23.74 16.79 11.44
CA TYR A 403 24.52 17.46 10.39
C TYR A 403 25.57 16.53 9.78
N ARG A 404 26.24 15.68 10.56
CA ARG A 404 27.13 14.64 10.01
C ARG A 404 26.36 13.58 9.24
N ALA A 405 25.17 13.17 9.71
CA ALA A 405 24.29 12.29 8.96
C ALA A 405 23.78 12.93 7.65
N TYR A 406 23.50 14.24 7.65
CA TYR A 406 23.18 14.98 6.42
C TYR A 406 24.32 14.96 5.41
N ILE A 407 25.56 15.22 5.84
CA ILE A 407 26.75 15.21 4.98
C ILE A 407 27.01 13.80 4.40
N ILE A 408 26.78 12.75 5.19
CA ILE A 408 27.03 11.35 4.79
C ILE A 408 25.90 10.80 3.90
N PHE A 409 24.63 11.14 4.18
CA PHE A 409 23.46 10.52 3.54
C PHE A 409 22.64 11.45 2.63
N ARG A 410 23.03 12.71 2.45
CA ARG A 410 22.37 13.74 1.60
C ARG A 410 20.87 13.93 1.85
N ILE A 411 20.40 13.82 3.10
CA ILE A 411 18.98 14.03 3.46
C ILE A 411 18.68 15.53 3.66
N PRO A 412 17.86 16.20 2.83
CA PRO A 412 17.71 17.66 2.87
C PRO A 412 17.33 18.22 4.24
N PHE A 413 18.19 19.10 4.78
CA PHE A 413 18.17 19.65 6.14
C PHE A 413 16.89 20.45 6.50
N ALA A 414 16.10 20.86 5.52
CA ALA A 414 15.00 21.82 5.69
C ALA A 414 13.67 21.24 6.20
N SER A 415 13.59 19.94 6.53
CA SER A 415 12.31 19.29 6.81
C SER A 415 12.03 18.99 8.29
N ILE A 416 12.86 19.45 9.24
CA ILE A 416 12.92 18.83 10.58
C ILE A 416 12.64 19.78 11.76
N TYR A 417 12.46 21.10 11.61
CA TYR A 417 12.46 21.96 12.80
C TYR A 417 11.31 22.97 12.89
N GLU A 418 10.55 22.88 14.00
CA GLU A 418 9.81 24.00 14.58
C GLU A 418 10.25 24.13 16.05
N PHE A 419 10.94 25.22 16.40
CA PHE A 419 11.33 25.52 17.78
C PHE A 419 10.17 26.22 18.49
N LYS A 420 9.46 25.53 19.38
CA LYS A 420 8.63 26.20 20.39
C LYS A 420 9.48 26.46 21.64
N LYS A 421 10.10 27.64 21.73
CA LYS A 421 10.69 28.11 22.99
C LYS A 421 9.60 28.77 23.85
N HIS A 422 9.41 28.29 25.08
CA HIS A 422 9.07 29.18 26.18
C HIS A 422 10.29 30.09 26.43
N THR A 423 10.02 31.39 26.57
CA THR A 423 10.87 32.59 26.67
C THR A 423 12.36 32.41 27.09
N PRO A 424 13.34 33.07 26.42
CA PRO A 424 14.77 32.99 26.77
C PRO A 424 15.24 34.08 27.76
N PRO A 425 16.34 33.87 28.53
CA PRO A 425 17.18 34.96 29.00
C PRO A 425 18.08 35.47 27.87
N GLN A 426 18.24 36.80 27.78
CA GLN A 426 19.11 37.49 26.84
C GLN A 426 20.59 37.26 27.18
N ASP A 427 21.32 36.43 26.42
CA ASP A 427 22.75 36.70 26.08
C ASP A 427 23.39 35.77 25.03
N LEU A 428 22.71 34.70 24.57
CA LEU A 428 23.38 33.70 23.72
C LEU A 428 23.67 34.16 22.27
N ALA A 429 23.00 35.23 21.80
CA ALA A 429 23.23 35.79 20.47
C ALA A 429 24.58 36.53 20.36
N SER A 430 25.13 37.00 21.49
CA SER A 430 26.38 37.77 21.56
C SER A 430 27.62 36.88 21.40
N GLN A 431 27.55 35.61 21.85
CA GLN A 431 28.70 34.70 21.83
C GLN A 431 28.94 34.03 20.48
N LEU A 432 27.89 33.75 19.70
CA LEU A 432 27.99 33.06 18.41
C LEU A 432 28.51 33.93 17.25
N LEU A 433 28.54 35.26 17.43
CA LEU A 433 29.10 36.20 16.45
C LEU A 433 30.64 36.30 16.53
N THR A 434 31.24 35.95 17.67
CA THR A 434 32.69 36.03 17.91
C THR A 434 33.47 34.87 17.25
N GLU A 435 32.92 33.66 17.19
CA GLU A 435 33.63 32.50 16.62
C GLU A 435 33.68 32.51 15.09
N LYS A 436 32.75 33.20 14.44
CA LYS A 436 32.73 33.33 12.97
C LYS A 436 33.87 34.20 12.43
N GLN A 437 34.54 34.98 13.29
CA GLN A 437 35.71 35.78 12.93
C GLN A 437 37.05 35.02 13.11
N ALA A 438 37.06 33.87 13.81
CA ALA A 438 38.28 33.09 14.05
C ALA A 438 38.61 32.09 12.92
N SER A 439 37.62 31.68 12.11
CA SER A 439 37.80 30.67 11.04
C SER A 439 38.39 31.22 9.72
N LYS A 440 38.79 32.49 9.68
CA LYS A 440 39.53 33.08 8.54
C LYS A 440 40.96 33.39 8.94
N ARG A 441 41.80 32.37 9.13
CA ARG A 441 43.26 32.49 8.97
C ARG A 441 43.90 31.12 8.81
N THR A 442 44.79 31.07 7.81
CA THR A 442 45.89 30.13 7.58
C THR A 442 45.57 28.70 7.12
N GLU A 443 45.35 28.58 5.81
CA GLU A 443 46.02 27.57 4.98
C GLU A 443 47.55 27.79 5.08
N SER A 444 48.28 26.84 5.63
CA SER A 444 49.67 26.50 5.30
C SER A 444 50.19 25.51 6.34
N GLU A 445 50.34 24.24 5.93
CA GLU A 445 51.42 23.29 6.29
C GLU A 445 50.89 21.85 6.30
N MET A 446 51.34 21.12 5.28
CA MET A 446 51.23 19.67 5.19
C MET A 446 52.26 19.03 6.13
N VAL A 447 51.83 18.11 7.00
CA VAL A 447 52.70 17.07 7.57
C VAL A 447 51.97 15.71 7.58
N GLN A 448 52.70 14.68 7.14
CA GLN A 448 52.34 13.26 6.99
C GLN A 448 52.13 12.54 8.36
N PRO A 449 51.53 11.34 8.39
CA PRO A 449 50.91 10.78 9.59
C PRO A 449 51.91 10.06 10.50
N GLU A 450 51.83 10.31 11.82
CA GLU A 450 52.45 9.48 12.83
C GLU A 450 51.47 8.46 13.44
N LYS A 451 52.09 7.39 13.94
CA LYS A 451 51.64 6.03 14.29
C LYS A 451 50.68 5.99 15.49
N PRO A 452 49.78 4.98 15.60
CA PRO A 452 48.75 4.97 16.63
C PRO A 452 49.32 4.59 18.01
N GLU A 453 49.14 5.47 19.00
CA GLU A 453 49.39 5.17 20.41
C GLU A 453 48.06 4.79 21.10
N THR A 454 48.07 3.56 21.62
CA THR A 454 47.31 3.00 22.75
C THR A 454 45.92 3.57 23.09
N ALA A 455 44.91 2.74 22.83
CA ALA A 455 43.52 2.95 23.22
C ALA A 455 43.34 3.12 24.74
N VAL A 456 42.67 4.21 25.14
CA VAL A 456 42.06 4.39 26.45
C VAL A 456 40.80 3.51 26.54
N PRO A 457 40.54 2.77 27.64
CA PRO A 457 39.36 1.92 27.75
C PRO A 457 38.09 2.78 27.86
N LEU A 458 37.17 2.61 26.91
CA LEU A 458 35.83 3.18 26.97
C LEU A 458 35.04 2.56 28.14
N THR A 459 34.47 3.41 28.99
CA THR A 459 33.46 3.04 29.99
C THR A 459 32.32 2.23 29.35
N PRO A 460 31.79 1.18 30.01
CA PRO A 460 30.75 0.34 29.42
C PRO A 460 29.49 1.15 29.13
N ALA A 461 29.03 1.11 27.87
CA ALA A 461 27.74 1.64 27.49
C ALA A 461 26.65 1.07 28.41
N ALA A 462 25.80 1.94 28.98
CA ALA A 462 24.72 1.54 29.89
C ALA A 462 23.93 0.35 29.33
N ALA A 463 23.64 -0.66 30.16
CA ALA A 463 22.93 -1.87 29.73
C ALA A 463 21.52 -1.55 29.22
N LEU A 464 21.13 -2.15 28.09
CA LEU A 464 19.77 -2.01 27.55
C LEU A 464 18.79 -2.77 28.44
N ARG A 465 17.83 -2.06 29.06
CA ARG A 465 16.74 -2.69 29.82
C ARG A 465 15.56 -3.03 28.91
N PHE A 466 15.09 -4.27 28.96
CA PHE A 466 13.96 -4.75 28.16
C PHE A 466 13.20 -5.87 28.90
N THR A 467 11.98 -6.13 28.47
CA THR A 467 11.12 -7.24 28.90
C THR A 467 10.77 -8.10 27.70
N ILE A 468 10.56 -9.40 27.90
CA ILE A 468 10.03 -10.31 26.88
C ILE A 468 8.66 -10.78 27.36
N SER A 469 7.67 -10.77 26.47
CA SER A 469 6.32 -11.26 26.77
C SER A 469 5.71 -11.94 25.54
N PRO A 470 4.70 -12.81 25.73
CA PRO A 470 3.86 -13.29 24.66
C PRO A 470 3.24 -12.12 23.89
N ALA A 471 3.22 -12.23 22.56
CA ALA A 471 2.58 -11.27 21.69
C ALA A 471 1.06 -11.38 21.85
N ILE A 472 0.43 -10.29 22.26
CA ILE A 472 -1.03 -10.16 22.25
C ILE A 472 -1.47 -9.46 20.96
N ARG A 473 -2.78 -9.34 20.75
CA ARG A 473 -3.35 -8.76 19.52
C ARG A 473 -2.80 -7.38 19.18
N SER A 474 -2.50 -6.56 20.18
CA SER A 474 -1.92 -5.22 20.00
C SER A 474 -0.45 -5.24 19.57
N ASP A 475 0.27 -6.35 19.77
CA ASP A 475 1.66 -6.50 19.34
C ASP A 475 1.80 -6.96 17.89
N LEU A 476 0.73 -7.47 17.27
CA LEU A 476 0.78 -8.03 15.92
C LEU A 476 1.35 -7.06 14.85
N PRO A 477 1.07 -5.75 14.87
CA PRO A 477 1.71 -4.82 13.94
C PRO A 477 3.25 -4.79 14.08
N ASP A 478 3.76 -4.82 15.31
CA ASP A 478 5.20 -4.84 15.58
C ASP A 478 5.82 -6.19 15.22
N VAL A 479 5.11 -7.30 15.47
CA VAL A 479 5.52 -8.65 15.05
C VAL A 479 5.60 -8.74 13.53
N ILE A 480 4.59 -8.25 12.81
CA ILE A 480 4.59 -8.21 11.33
C ILE A 480 5.80 -7.43 10.84
N ASN A 481 6.06 -6.25 11.41
CA ASN A 481 7.21 -5.43 11.05
C ASN A 481 8.54 -6.15 11.29
N LEU A 482 8.73 -6.76 12.46
CA LEU A 482 9.95 -7.49 12.80
C LEU A 482 10.14 -8.75 11.94
N PHE A 483 9.07 -9.46 11.57
CA PHE A 483 9.13 -10.59 10.64
C PHE A 483 9.49 -10.14 9.22
N THR A 484 8.96 -9.00 8.76
CA THR A 484 9.34 -8.40 7.47
C THR A 484 10.83 -8.02 7.47
N LEU A 485 11.31 -7.34 8.51
CA LEU A 485 12.72 -6.98 8.65
C LEU A 485 13.64 -8.20 8.73
N TYR A 486 13.19 -9.29 9.36
CA TYR A 486 13.89 -10.58 9.33
C TYR A 486 14.05 -11.08 7.89
N ALA A 487 12.96 -11.15 7.12
CA ALA A 487 12.98 -11.64 5.75
C ALA A 487 13.87 -10.77 4.84
N GLU A 488 13.80 -9.45 4.98
CA GLU A 488 14.65 -8.51 4.25
C GLU A 488 16.14 -8.70 4.58
N SER A 489 16.47 -8.98 5.85
CA SER A 489 17.86 -9.15 6.29
C SER A 489 18.54 -10.41 5.75
N LEU A 490 17.78 -11.39 5.27
CA LEU A 490 18.31 -12.65 4.74
C LEU A 490 18.69 -12.57 3.26
N HIS A 491 18.27 -11.52 2.53
CA HIS A 491 18.54 -11.35 1.09
C HIS A 491 18.21 -12.58 0.22
N ILE A 492 17.26 -13.42 0.66
CA ILE A 492 16.84 -14.66 -0.01
C ILE A 492 15.32 -14.65 -0.19
N ASP A 493 14.85 -15.20 -1.30
CA ASP A 493 13.42 -15.37 -1.55
C ASP A 493 12.82 -16.43 -0.61
N LEU A 494 11.94 -16.00 0.30
CA LEU A 494 11.23 -16.88 1.24
C LEU A 494 9.83 -17.30 0.72
N SER A 495 9.53 -17.09 -0.56
CA SER A 495 8.26 -17.47 -1.20
C SER A 495 7.89 -18.95 -1.01
N PHE A 496 8.90 -19.82 -0.92
CA PHE A 496 8.72 -21.25 -0.66
C PHE A 496 8.24 -21.60 0.77
N GLN A 497 8.16 -20.63 1.68
CA GLN A 497 7.66 -20.82 3.05
C GLN A 497 6.24 -20.25 3.28
N SER A 498 5.52 -19.89 2.20
CA SER A 498 4.19 -19.25 2.29
C SER A 498 4.21 -18.04 3.24
N PHE A 499 5.26 -17.22 3.15
CA PHE A 499 5.55 -16.14 4.09
C PHE A 499 4.46 -15.06 4.10
N THR A 500 3.88 -14.77 2.93
CA THR A 500 2.79 -13.79 2.80
C THR A 500 1.51 -14.29 3.48
N GLU A 501 1.18 -15.57 3.31
CA GLU A 501 0.04 -16.22 3.97
C GLU A 501 0.28 -16.34 5.48
N GLU A 502 1.52 -16.61 5.89
CA GLU A 502 1.95 -16.66 7.29
C GLU A 502 1.76 -15.31 7.99
N LEU A 503 2.12 -14.19 7.35
CA LEU A 503 1.91 -12.84 7.90
C LEU A 503 0.43 -12.47 7.95
N ALA A 504 -0.36 -12.82 6.94
CA ALA A 504 -1.80 -12.54 6.89
C ALA A 504 -2.59 -13.34 7.94
N GLY A 505 -2.09 -14.51 8.34
CA GLY A 505 -2.73 -15.43 9.27
C GLY A 505 -2.27 -15.34 10.73
N LEU A 506 -1.41 -14.38 11.11
CA LEU A 506 -0.87 -14.31 12.48
C LEU A 506 -1.96 -14.17 13.56
N PRO A 507 -1.81 -14.82 14.73
CA PRO A 507 -0.67 -15.65 15.12
C PRO A 507 -0.66 -17.03 14.45
N GLY A 508 -1.77 -17.49 13.89
CA GLY A 508 -1.84 -18.66 13.00
C GLY A 508 -1.24 -19.93 13.60
N LYS A 509 -0.27 -20.53 12.91
CA LYS A 509 0.47 -21.71 13.40
C LYS A 509 1.35 -21.46 14.64
N TYR A 510 1.48 -20.20 15.06
CA TYR A 510 2.15 -19.77 16.30
C TYR A 510 1.16 -19.45 17.41
N ALA A 511 -0.13 -19.73 17.23
CA ALA A 511 -1.13 -19.47 18.26
C ALA A 511 -1.04 -20.50 19.40
N GLN A 512 -1.33 -20.05 20.62
CA GLN A 512 -1.60 -20.96 21.73
C GLN A 512 -2.77 -21.89 21.41
N PRO A 513 -2.81 -23.11 21.97
CA PRO A 513 -1.93 -23.65 23.03
C PRO A 513 -0.73 -24.44 22.50
N THR A 514 -0.41 -24.40 21.21
CA THR A 514 0.66 -25.23 20.63
C THR A 514 1.83 -24.41 20.09
N GLY A 515 1.66 -23.12 19.85
CA GLY A 515 2.74 -22.21 19.51
C GLY A 515 2.66 -20.92 20.33
N GLU A 516 3.69 -20.08 20.18
CA GLU A 516 3.71 -18.75 20.77
C GLU A 516 4.62 -17.81 19.97
N ILE A 517 4.31 -16.52 19.96
CA ILE A 517 5.19 -15.46 19.48
C ILE A 517 5.62 -14.65 20.69
N LEU A 518 6.93 -14.41 20.83
CA LEU A 518 7.50 -13.60 21.90
C LEU A 518 8.06 -12.30 21.31
N VAL A 519 7.82 -11.19 22.02
CA VAL A 519 8.32 -9.86 21.65
C VAL A 519 9.15 -9.29 22.78
N ALA A 520 10.36 -8.83 22.47
CA ALA A 520 11.18 -8.04 23.38
C ALA A 520 10.80 -6.56 23.26
N ARG A 521 10.46 -5.90 24.36
CA ARG A 521 10.14 -4.46 24.40
C ARG A 521 11.06 -3.72 25.37
N ARG A 522 11.42 -2.48 25.07
CA ARG A 522 12.24 -1.66 25.99
C ARG A 522 11.50 -1.45 27.31
N ALA A 523 12.21 -1.55 28.44
CA ALA A 523 11.59 -1.30 29.74
C ALA A 523 11.28 0.20 29.92
N PRO A 524 10.15 0.59 30.54
CA PRO A 524 9.90 1.97 30.92
C PRO A 524 11.00 2.47 31.89
N LYS A 525 11.35 3.76 31.82
CA LYS A 525 12.21 4.37 32.85
C LYS A 525 11.41 4.42 34.15
N SER A 526 11.89 3.73 35.19
CA SER A 526 11.32 3.84 36.54
C SER A 526 11.48 5.27 37.04
N THR A 527 10.38 5.99 37.26
CA THR A 527 10.37 7.18 38.10
C THR A 527 10.68 6.77 39.54
N GLU A 528 11.68 7.41 40.15
CA GLU A 528 12.01 7.23 41.56
C GLU A 528 10.82 7.68 42.43
N LEU A 529 10.21 6.74 43.14
CA LEU A 529 9.27 7.01 44.23
C LEU A 529 10.08 7.44 45.45
N ASN A 530 10.23 8.74 45.66
CA ASN A 530 10.50 9.29 46.99
C ASN A 530 9.19 9.85 47.54
N GLY A 531 8.74 9.24 48.64
CA GLY A 531 7.54 9.66 49.35
C GLY A 531 7.76 10.98 50.06
N ASP A 532 6.69 11.77 50.12
CA ASP A 532 6.27 12.42 51.36
C ASP A 532 4.78 12.75 51.27
N ARG A 533 4.11 12.59 52.42
CA ARG A 533 2.69 12.83 52.63
C ARG A 533 2.39 14.32 52.50
N GLU A 534 1.31 14.69 51.80
CA GLU A 534 0.34 15.65 52.32
C GLU A 534 -1.01 15.59 51.61
N THR A 535 -2.03 15.74 52.43
CA THR A 535 -3.46 15.58 52.15
C THR A 535 -4.04 16.80 51.44
N HIS A 536 -4.80 16.62 50.36
CA HIS A 536 -6.04 17.38 50.16
C HIS A 536 -6.96 16.70 49.13
N SER A 537 -8.22 16.58 49.53
CA SER A 537 -9.33 15.98 48.79
C SER A 537 -9.77 16.84 47.60
N SER A 538 -9.95 16.22 46.44
CA SER A 538 -11.15 16.44 45.62
C SER A 538 -11.29 15.34 44.59
N SER A 539 -12.50 14.80 44.52
CA SER A 539 -12.95 13.75 43.61
C SER A 539 -13.32 14.35 42.25
N GLN A 540 -12.70 13.87 41.17
CA GLN A 540 -13.32 13.84 39.83
C GLN A 540 -12.58 12.88 38.88
N SER A 541 -13.34 11.89 38.40
CA SER A 541 -13.20 11.05 37.20
C SER A 541 -11.83 10.94 36.51
N GLY A 542 -11.25 9.73 36.58
CA GLY A 542 -10.01 9.36 35.90
C GLY A 542 -10.14 9.27 34.38
N ASP A 543 -9.36 10.11 33.71
CA ASP A 543 -8.93 9.88 32.32
C ASP A 543 -7.86 8.78 32.33
N ALA A 544 -8.17 7.65 31.73
CA ALA A 544 -7.20 6.59 31.48
C ALA A 544 -6.14 7.11 30.50
N ILE A 545 -4.93 7.36 31.01
CA ILE A 545 -3.72 7.47 30.21
C ILE A 545 -3.66 6.19 29.35
N LYS A 546 -3.85 6.31 28.04
CA LYS A 546 -3.65 5.18 27.12
C LYS A 546 -2.18 4.83 27.14
N ASP A 547 -1.85 3.69 27.75
CA ASP A 547 -0.53 3.07 27.72
C ASP A 547 -0.03 2.96 26.26
N ILE A 548 0.97 3.76 25.93
CA ILE A 548 1.70 3.63 24.67
C ILE A 548 2.66 2.44 24.83
N PRO A 549 2.59 1.38 24.00
CA PRO A 549 3.49 0.24 24.13
C PRO A 549 4.94 0.70 23.96
N ALA A 550 5.82 0.26 24.85
CA ALA A 550 7.25 0.54 24.74
C ALA A 550 7.85 -0.10 23.46
N GLU A 551 8.85 0.56 22.86
CA GLU A 551 9.50 0.16 21.59
C GLU A 551 9.82 -1.34 21.52
N ALA A 552 9.36 -2.01 20.45
CA ALA A 552 9.71 -3.41 20.15
C ALA A 552 11.15 -3.51 19.63
N LEU A 553 11.96 -4.35 20.26
CA LEU A 553 13.40 -4.50 20.03
C LEU A 553 13.75 -5.75 19.22
N GLY A 554 12.88 -6.76 19.25
CA GLY A 554 13.07 -8.04 18.58
C GLY A 554 11.93 -9.02 18.86
N CYS A 555 11.90 -10.13 18.13
CA CYS A 555 10.90 -11.18 18.27
C CYS A 555 11.48 -12.56 17.99
N VAL A 556 10.74 -13.59 18.40
CA VAL A 556 10.93 -14.99 18.01
C VAL A 556 9.60 -15.73 18.12
N ALA A 557 9.40 -16.79 17.35
CA ALA A 557 8.20 -17.59 17.40
C ALA A 557 8.51 -19.10 17.48
N VAL A 558 7.58 -19.85 18.08
CA VAL A 558 7.59 -21.31 18.16
C VAL A 558 6.30 -21.89 17.60
N ARG A 559 6.40 -22.96 16.81
CA ARG A 559 5.25 -23.71 16.27
C ARG A 559 5.46 -25.22 16.39
N PRO A 560 4.38 -26.03 16.44
CA PRO A 560 4.50 -27.48 16.28
C PRO A 560 5.04 -27.82 14.88
N ILE A 561 5.77 -28.93 14.76
CA ILE A 561 6.12 -29.51 13.47
C ILE A 561 5.79 -31.00 13.40
N ILE A 562 5.43 -31.43 12.19
CA ILE A 562 5.33 -32.83 11.82
C ILE A 562 6.37 -33.05 10.73
N ILE A 563 7.33 -33.92 10.99
CA ILE A 563 8.33 -34.32 10.00
C ILE A 563 7.65 -35.39 9.13
N ALA A 564 7.39 -35.05 7.87
CA ALA A 564 6.68 -35.91 6.93
C ALA A 564 7.65 -36.71 6.04
N PRO A 565 7.21 -37.84 5.46
CA PRO A 565 7.97 -38.53 4.43
C PRO A 565 8.40 -37.60 3.28
N PRO A 566 9.61 -37.77 2.71
CA PRO A 566 10.61 -38.80 3.02
C PRO A 566 11.57 -38.46 4.17
N PHE A 567 11.36 -37.35 4.89
CA PHE A 567 12.30 -36.84 5.90
C PHE A 567 12.09 -37.47 7.29
N ASP A 568 11.01 -38.20 7.51
CA ASP A 568 10.63 -38.82 8.79
C ASP A 568 11.52 -40.01 9.20
N ALA A 569 12.26 -40.59 8.25
CA ALA A 569 13.14 -41.73 8.48
C ALA A 569 14.16 -41.46 9.59
N GLY A 570 14.05 -42.20 10.70
CA GLY A 570 14.95 -42.09 11.85
C GLY A 570 14.65 -40.90 12.78
N PHE A 571 13.41 -40.43 12.80
CA PHE A 571 12.87 -39.58 13.88
C PHE A 571 11.86 -40.40 14.69
N ASP A 572 11.88 -40.29 16.02
CA ASP A 572 10.91 -41.00 16.89
C ASP A 572 9.53 -40.33 16.78
N ALA A 573 8.51 -41.11 16.39
CA ALA A 573 7.14 -40.63 16.24
C ALA A 573 6.49 -40.19 17.57
N ASN A 574 6.99 -40.66 18.71
CA ASN A 574 6.47 -40.32 20.03
C ASN A 574 7.06 -39.02 20.61
N THR A 575 8.15 -38.53 20.04
CA THR A 575 8.78 -37.26 20.43
C THR A 575 7.97 -36.08 19.90
N LYS A 576 7.47 -35.23 20.79
CA LYS A 576 6.81 -33.96 20.45
C LYS A 576 7.85 -32.95 19.98
N LYS A 577 7.72 -32.50 18.73
CA LYS A 577 8.68 -31.61 18.08
C LYS A 577 8.07 -30.24 17.82
N CYS A 578 8.86 -29.21 18.06
CA CYS A 578 8.55 -27.84 17.68
C CYS A 578 9.67 -27.23 16.85
N GLU A 579 9.40 -26.07 16.27
CA GLU A 579 10.38 -25.31 15.50
C GLU A 579 10.42 -23.86 15.95
N MET A 580 11.63 -23.35 16.18
CA MET A 580 11.90 -21.92 16.35
C MET A 580 11.95 -21.24 14.99
N LYS A 581 11.18 -20.17 14.81
CA LYS A 581 11.19 -19.38 13.58
C LYS A 581 11.25 -17.89 13.88
N ARG A 582 11.74 -17.13 12.89
CA ARG A 582 11.68 -15.66 12.84
C ARG A 582 12.38 -14.98 14.03
N LEU A 583 13.48 -15.54 14.51
CA LEU A 583 14.32 -14.87 15.50
C LEU A 583 14.98 -13.63 14.86
N TYR A 584 14.63 -12.44 15.34
CA TYR A 584 15.18 -11.19 14.83
C TYR A 584 15.32 -10.14 15.93
N THR A 585 16.36 -9.32 15.83
CA THR A 585 16.58 -8.16 16.69
C THR A 585 17.01 -6.97 15.85
N LEU A 586 16.52 -5.77 16.19
CA LEU A 586 16.90 -4.53 15.52
C LEU A 586 18.43 -4.34 15.53
N PRO A 587 19.04 -3.80 14.46
CA PRO A 587 20.49 -3.59 14.39
C PRO A 587 21.07 -2.82 15.58
N SER A 588 20.32 -1.83 16.10
CA SER A 588 20.68 -1.00 17.27
C SER A 588 20.77 -1.76 18.60
N THR A 589 20.30 -3.01 18.64
CA THR A 589 20.26 -3.85 19.84
C THR A 589 21.23 -5.04 19.79
N ARG A 590 21.91 -5.22 18.65
CA ARG A 590 22.90 -6.30 18.46
C ARG A 590 24.08 -6.09 19.41
N GLY A 591 24.58 -7.18 19.97
CA GLY A 591 25.63 -7.14 21.01
C GLY A 591 25.15 -6.68 22.39
N ARG A 592 23.84 -6.40 22.59
CA ARG A 592 23.27 -5.94 23.87
C ARG A 592 22.43 -6.98 24.60
N GLY A 593 22.50 -8.25 24.19
CA GLY A 593 21.87 -9.38 24.90
C GLY A 593 20.43 -9.74 24.50
N VAL A 594 19.72 -8.90 23.74
CA VAL A 594 18.30 -9.13 23.37
C VAL A 594 18.08 -10.48 22.67
N GLY A 595 18.90 -10.80 21.66
CA GLY A 595 18.75 -12.04 20.91
C GLY A 595 19.01 -13.29 21.76
N LYS A 596 19.96 -13.20 22.70
CA LYS A 596 20.26 -14.29 23.64
C LYS A 596 19.06 -14.57 24.54
N GLU A 597 18.45 -13.53 25.10
CA GLU A 597 17.31 -13.71 26.00
C GLU A 597 16.04 -14.14 25.26
N LEU A 598 15.83 -13.70 24.01
CA LEU A 598 14.75 -14.25 23.16
C LEU A 598 14.92 -15.76 22.91
N ILE A 599 16.14 -16.22 22.64
CA ILE A 599 16.45 -17.66 22.49
C ILE A 599 16.15 -18.42 23.80
N ASN A 600 16.60 -17.91 24.94
CA ASN A 600 16.35 -18.55 26.23
C ASN A 600 14.86 -18.65 26.53
N GLU A 601 14.11 -17.58 26.25
CA GLU A 601 12.69 -17.51 26.58
C GLU A 601 11.85 -18.41 25.68
N VAL A 602 12.14 -18.49 24.38
CA VAL A 602 11.41 -19.40 23.49
C VAL A 602 11.71 -20.87 23.80
N LEU A 603 12.92 -21.19 24.28
CA LEU A 603 13.25 -22.53 24.77
C LEU A 603 12.46 -22.88 26.04
N ARG A 604 12.35 -21.93 26.98
CA ARG A 604 11.51 -22.07 28.19
C ARG A 604 10.05 -22.34 27.82
N VAL A 605 9.49 -21.51 26.92
CA VAL A 605 8.12 -21.67 26.42
C VAL A 605 7.91 -23.03 25.76
N ALA A 606 8.86 -23.50 24.93
CA ALA A 606 8.70 -24.79 24.29
C ALA A 606 8.67 -25.97 25.28
N VAL A 607 9.44 -25.89 26.38
CA VAL A 607 9.36 -26.86 27.48
C VAL A 607 7.99 -26.80 28.15
N GLU A 608 7.46 -25.60 28.41
CA GLU A 608 6.13 -25.41 29.02
C GLU A 608 4.98 -25.90 28.13
N LEU A 609 5.10 -25.72 26.81
CA LEU A 609 4.19 -26.30 25.82
C LEU A 609 4.33 -27.83 25.69
N GLY A 610 5.30 -28.42 26.40
CA GLY A 610 5.48 -29.87 26.51
C GLY A 610 6.23 -30.51 25.35
N TYR A 611 7.06 -29.75 24.62
CA TYR A 611 7.89 -30.28 23.54
C TYR A 611 9.15 -30.98 24.08
N ASP A 612 9.56 -32.04 23.40
CA ASP A 612 10.75 -32.84 23.72
C ASP A 612 11.97 -32.32 22.96
N GLU A 613 11.78 -31.82 21.74
CA GLU A 613 12.83 -31.33 20.86
C GLU A 613 12.41 -30.04 20.13
N MET A 614 13.36 -29.13 19.96
CA MET A 614 13.21 -27.93 19.14
C MET A 614 14.15 -27.98 17.94
N TYR A 615 13.58 -27.68 16.78
CA TYR A 615 14.27 -27.62 15.50
C TYR A 615 14.38 -26.18 15.01
N LEU A 616 15.37 -25.90 14.16
CA LEU A 616 15.43 -24.70 13.35
C LEU A 616 16.29 -24.89 12.10
N ASP A 617 16.07 -24.03 11.13
CA ASP A 617 16.91 -23.86 9.94
C ASP A 617 17.51 -22.45 9.93
N THR A 618 18.74 -22.34 9.44
CA THR A 618 19.45 -21.07 9.24
C THR A 618 20.41 -21.22 8.05
N LEU A 619 21.12 -20.16 7.66
CA LEU A 619 22.11 -20.21 6.58
C LEU A 619 23.52 -20.36 7.14
N ALA A 620 24.42 -21.06 6.44
CA ALA A 620 25.81 -21.22 6.87
C ALA A 620 26.55 -19.87 6.92
N SER A 621 26.15 -18.93 6.07
CA SER A 621 26.60 -17.53 6.07
C SER A 621 26.25 -16.75 7.35
N MET A 622 25.31 -17.21 8.18
CA MET A 622 24.88 -16.53 9.42
C MET A 622 25.72 -16.92 10.65
N GLY A 623 27.05 -16.75 10.58
CA GLY A 623 27.99 -17.22 11.60
C GLY A 623 27.69 -16.77 13.04
N ALA A 624 27.21 -15.54 13.24
CA ALA A 624 26.84 -15.03 14.57
C ALA A 624 25.59 -15.72 15.15
N ALA A 625 24.61 -16.06 14.30
CA ALA A 625 23.41 -16.78 14.71
C ALA A 625 23.73 -18.25 15.02
N LEU A 626 24.53 -18.90 14.17
CA LEU A 626 25.03 -20.26 14.40
C LEU A 626 25.77 -20.37 15.74
N ALA A 627 26.71 -19.47 16.02
CA ALA A 627 27.43 -19.45 17.29
C ALA A 627 26.49 -19.23 18.49
N ALA A 628 25.43 -18.43 18.34
CA ALA A 628 24.44 -18.23 19.40
C ALA A 628 23.62 -19.50 19.67
N TYR A 629 23.16 -20.20 18.63
CA TYR A 629 22.41 -21.46 18.75
C TYR A 629 23.28 -22.59 19.34
N GLU A 630 24.50 -22.76 18.85
CA GLU A 630 25.44 -23.77 19.35
C GLU A 630 25.77 -23.54 20.83
N LYS A 631 25.94 -22.28 21.24
CA LYS A 631 26.22 -21.92 22.64
C LYS A 631 25.09 -22.27 23.60
N VAL A 632 23.83 -22.29 23.14
CA VAL A 632 22.68 -22.74 23.95
C VAL A 632 22.39 -24.23 23.77
N GLY A 633 23.25 -24.97 23.06
CA GLY A 633 23.20 -26.43 22.94
C GLY A 633 22.32 -26.95 21.79
N PHE A 634 22.12 -26.16 20.73
CA PHE A 634 21.69 -26.75 19.45
C PHE A 634 22.87 -27.47 18.79
N THR A 635 22.59 -28.62 18.20
CA THR A 635 23.55 -29.40 17.42
C THR A 635 23.04 -29.59 16.00
N ARG A 636 23.94 -29.76 15.03
CA ARG A 636 23.55 -30.02 13.64
C ARG A 636 22.75 -31.32 13.53
N THR A 637 21.73 -31.32 12.69
CA THR A 637 20.90 -32.48 12.40
C THR A 637 20.70 -32.64 10.90
N LYS A 638 20.16 -33.79 10.50
CA LYS A 638 19.72 -34.04 9.11
C LYS A 638 18.53 -33.14 8.75
N ALA A 639 18.33 -32.90 7.46
CA ALA A 639 17.17 -32.16 6.98
C ALA A 639 15.87 -32.81 7.45
N TYR A 640 14.96 -31.99 7.98
CA TYR A 640 13.63 -32.43 8.44
C TYR A 640 12.48 -31.92 7.54
N TYR A 641 12.83 -31.19 6.47
CA TYR A 641 11.96 -30.85 5.35
C TYR A 641 12.82 -30.48 4.14
N HIS A 642 12.21 -30.36 2.95
CA HIS A 642 12.90 -29.89 1.76
C HIS A 642 13.10 -28.37 1.82
N ASN A 643 14.35 -27.92 1.84
CA ASN A 643 14.70 -26.51 1.66
C ASN A 643 15.46 -26.35 0.33
N PRO A 644 15.00 -25.49 -0.59
CA PRO A 644 15.65 -25.28 -1.89
C PRO A 644 16.98 -24.53 -1.79
N ASN A 645 17.33 -23.97 -0.63
CA ASN A 645 18.60 -23.28 -0.43
C ASN A 645 19.72 -24.27 -0.05
N GLU A 646 20.75 -24.35 -0.88
CA GLU A 646 21.91 -25.23 -0.67
C GLU A 646 22.79 -24.81 0.53
N ASP A 647 22.71 -23.55 0.99
CA ASP A 647 23.46 -23.02 2.14
C ASP A 647 22.74 -23.24 3.49
N VAL A 648 21.64 -23.99 3.50
CA VAL A 648 20.86 -24.23 4.73
C VAL A 648 21.61 -25.14 5.71
N VAL A 649 21.56 -24.79 6.99
CA VAL A 649 22.02 -25.59 8.12
C VAL A 649 20.82 -25.89 9.01
N PHE A 650 20.57 -27.17 9.25
CA PHE A 650 19.53 -27.65 10.16
C PHE A 650 20.10 -27.94 11.54
N LEU A 651 19.40 -27.49 12.57
CA LEU A 651 19.82 -27.60 13.97
C LEU A 651 18.68 -28.19 14.81
N VAL A 652 19.05 -28.97 15.84
CA VAL A 652 18.12 -29.55 16.82
C VAL A 652 18.66 -29.37 18.24
N LYS A 653 17.77 -29.21 19.20
CA LYS A 653 18.08 -29.26 20.63
C LYS A 653 17.06 -30.15 21.35
N LYS A 654 17.55 -31.13 22.11
CA LYS A 654 16.73 -31.84 23.11
C LYS A 654 16.38 -30.87 24.24
N LEU A 655 15.09 -30.74 24.53
CA LEU A 655 14.54 -29.84 25.56
C LEU A 655 14.37 -30.53 26.91
N LYS A 656 14.26 -31.86 26.92
CA LYS A 656 14.26 -32.68 28.14
C LYS A 656 15.67 -33.22 28.40
N VAL A 657 16.09 -33.17 29.65
CA VAL A 657 17.27 -33.89 30.12
C VAL A 657 16.82 -35.33 30.37
N GLU A 658 17.57 -36.31 29.85
CA GLU A 658 17.39 -37.71 30.26
C GLU A 658 17.68 -37.79 31.76
N GLU A 659 16.69 -38.19 32.57
CA GLU A 659 16.87 -38.50 34.00
C GLU A 659 17.83 -39.67 34.21
#